data_AF-A0A7K4BK70-F1
#
_entry.id   AF-A0A7K4BK70-F1
#
_cell.length_a   1.000
_cell.length_b   1.000
_cell.length_c   1.000
_cell.angle_alpha   90.00
_cell.angle_beta   90.00
_cell.angle_gamma   90.00
#
_symmetry.space_group_name_H-M   'P 1'
#
loop_
_entity.id
_entity.type
_entity.pdbx_description
1 polymer ?
#
loop_
_entity_poly.entity_id
_entity_poly.type
_entity_poly.pdbx_seq_one_letter_code
_entity_poly.pdbx_strand_id
1 'polypeptide(L)'
;MNLNTSILKIILVFVISLFFVEKSFAQTGCEGCTITNPTGGQNATLTVNVGDVICFTQNRTFGDLRILGGTICIAEGVKVTIINNVFTTIGTNINLEIYGTLQFNQVTTMKATVSTNIYSKGVLRSGETGGNDFKFDGVGINVINNYGLIDMGTLTISNIDGTYHFDNFNQMNFTSNINIEAKTTKFKNNPGGVMNIGAQFGMNKGAAFYNCGTITTEAGFNMGGGHIINTGTFTVNDNIEYSNSSARIDNYGTLKVNNGNIHMVTDADFYNEGVTIISNGTFKNDGHILGPEDGLGKLGYIYFDTPTVMNNGSIGPNLNFKNTNGTSSFAVMFNDRPNINIEDGVSWDCESSGTCAAEKQIVLDLCPDFDGNFPDPEVPLNTTNAVDDFYETGKNRPVSGNVLENDFDLENDTQIVSTTGTFATDKGGSVTINSDGTFTYTPPVGGFSDFDSFKYTVCDNGTPQACDEAEVVIAVGICSKAVEGEPFKWSDTNLNGAVKTDNTLSKTITQPAANYGFVFDIIELDNSFNMEINGVKLAVAEIEFKSSGTPAPGINIRFADGNNYETNTQDIWQMRGTADRPLIRVMIGPTGKVSMYGSKTSGGELYPLVLFNGNSFNVVPMHVGDGEDNVITVTQNMVGVTKIEGTGYGANQVDCPNYWYGYEGSNEWADIENWTDNYVPENLQDIEFATEDNNSGQILGLSGKAAGLGAAKEDLHLDDAGRIIRDLINKSDKNLVVTLDNLLIVDGKVREDNTGGVVVQADPNDVKAMGSLKFNNPGNNQNVAATVQFHNNACECADCGFYRKQWQYFGVPVKSATFPYSDVDGEETINMYVEPHNGDKWRPVSGELNAFKGYQINNNLDAAPQDVYNFAGTLFVGDATVALTKTENVNYSGTNLVSNSYTAAIPISADAMTFPTGAEQIVYLFNTGTRDQWRKLNGSAINQAGYKSGQYLSVPLNLGGQNEFPDKIPSTHAFMILTEGEGNLNINYSELTKNTKVNRGDGSQIVTRSVDSN
;
A
#
# COMPACT_ATOMS: atom_id res chain seq x y z
N MET A 1 23.38 -22.31 18.14
CA MET A 1 22.41 -23.34 17.71
C MET A 1 22.20 -23.08 16.23
N ASN A 2 22.62 -23.99 15.34
CA ASN A 2 22.37 -23.83 13.90
C ASN A 2 20.89 -24.10 13.66
N LEU A 3 20.08 -23.04 13.73
CA LEU A 3 18.69 -23.09 13.35
C LEU A 3 18.57 -23.31 11.83
N ASN A 4 17.58 -24.08 11.44
CA ASN A 4 17.33 -24.45 10.06
C ASN A 4 16.90 -23.19 9.27
N THR A 5 17.83 -22.61 8.51
CA THR A 5 17.71 -21.32 7.81
C THR A 5 16.49 -21.21 6.90
N SER A 6 15.87 -22.32 6.50
CA SER A 6 14.73 -22.34 5.59
C SER A 6 13.38 -22.04 6.28
N ILE A 7 13.25 -22.28 7.58
CA ILE A 7 12.00 -22.05 8.33
C ILE A 7 11.91 -20.59 8.80
N LEU A 8 13.04 -20.03 9.28
CA LEU A 8 13.15 -18.61 9.65
C LEU A 8 12.80 -17.68 8.47
N LYS A 9 13.12 -18.11 7.25
CA LYS A 9 12.87 -17.42 5.98
C LYS A 9 11.37 -17.28 5.66
N ILE A 10 10.57 -18.32 5.84
CA ILE A 10 9.13 -18.30 5.53
C ILE A 10 8.36 -17.46 6.57
N ILE A 11 8.75 -17.57 7.84
CA ILE A 11 8.12 -16.83 8.95
C ILE A 11 8.37 -15.32 8.81
N LEU A 12 9.58 -14.92 8.38
CA LEU A 12 9.99 -13.52 8.22
C LEU A 12 9.05 -12.71 7.32
N VAL A 13 8.68 -13.30 6.19
CA VAL A 13 7.93 -12.63 5.12
C VAL A 13 6.47 -12.45 5.52
N PHE A 14 5.86 -13.50 6.08
CA PHE A 14 4.48 -13.47 6.57
C PHE A 14 4.32 -12.56 7.81
N VAL A 15 5.38 -12.44 8.62
CA VAL A 15 5.37 -11.67 9.87
C VAL A 15 5.61 -10.19 9.59
N ILE A 16 6.55 -9.83 8.71
CA ILE A 16 6.73 -8.43 8.30
C ILE A 16 5.54 -7.90 7.50
N SER A 17 4.79 -8.76 6.84
CA SER A 17 3.64 -8.34 6.05
C SER A 17 2.43 -7.99 6.96
N LEU A 18 2.31 -8.63 8.12
CA LEU A 18 1.45 -8.22 9.25
C LEU A 18 1.77 -6.82 9.86
N PHE A 19 2.80 -6.07 9.40
CA PHE A 19 3.13 -4.74 9.93
C PHE A 19 2.09 -3.66 9.69
N PHE A 20 1.35 -3.82 8.60
CA PHE A 20 0.54 -2.74 8.09
C PHE A 20 -0.82 -2.65 8.81
N VAL A 21 -0.99 -3.43 9.89
CA VAL A 21 -2.26 -3.78 10.56
C VAL A 21 -2.51 -3.07 11.92
N GLU A 22 -1.79 -2.01 12.31
CA GLU A 22 -2.19 -1.27 13.54
C GLU A 22 -1.93 0.24 13.55
N LYS A 23 -2.90 1.07 13.14
CA LYS A 23 -3.00 2.55 13.18
C LYS A 23 -1.77 3.33 12.68
N SER A 24 -1.75 3.57 11.38
CA SER A 24 -0.85 4.50 10.69
C SER A 24 -1.18 5.97 11.05
N PHE A 25 -0.75 6.47 12.21
CA PHE A 25 -0.67 7.93 12.42
C PHE A 25 0.56 8.50 11.70
N ALA A 26 0.52 8.50 10.37
CA ALA A 26 1.39 9.28 9.50
C ALA A 26 0.85 9.35 8.06
N GLN A 27 -0.33 9.96 7.86
CA GLN A 27 -0.65 10.60 6.58
C GLN A 27 -1.29 11.96 6.86
N THR A 28 -0.87 12.95 6.10
CA THR A 28 -1.32 14.34 6.18
C THR A 28 -2.84 14.40 6.10
N GLY A 29 -3.54 14.67 7.21
CA GLY A 29 -4.99 14.47 7.39
C GLY A 29 -5.97 15.21 6.45
N CYS A 30 -5.49 15.77 5.34
CA CYS A 30 -6.33 16.33 4.30
C CYS A 30 -6.55 15.34 3.16
N GLU A 31 -7.73 14.74 3.14
CA GLU A 31 -8.19 13.84 2.09
C GLU A 31 -9.30 14.50 1.24
N GLY A 32 -9.59 13.94 0.05
CA GLY A 32 -10.70 14.41 -0.80
C GLY A 32 -10.52 15.79 -1.44
N CYS A 33 -9.29 16.28 -1.55
CA CYS A 33 -8.97 17.64 -1.98
C CYS A 33 -9.42 17.95 -3.41
N THR A 34 -10.36 18.88 -3.58
CA THR A 34 -10.72 19.42 -4.91
C THR A 34 -9.74 20.51 -5.34
N ILE A 35 -9.14 21.23 -4.38
CA ILE A 35 -8.17 22.29 -4.61
C ILE A 35 -7.02 22.12 -3.62
N THR A 36 -5.78 21.97 -4.11
CA THR A 36 -4.60 21.81 -3.26
C THR A 36 -3.69 23.03 -3.36
N ASN A 37 -3.34 23.60 -2.19
CA ASN A 37 -2.42 24.73 -2.04
C ASN A 37 -2.70 25.91 -2.99
N PRO A 38 -3.92 26.50 -2.95
CA PRO A 38 -4.24 27.64 -3.80
C PRO A 38 -3.20 28.76 -3.66
N THR A 39 -2.96 29.46 -4.77
CA THR A 39 -1.97 30.54 -4.83
C THR A 39 -2.31 31.63 -3.82
N GLY A 40 -1.49 31.77 -2.80
CA GLY A 40 -1.68 32.73 -1.71
C GLY A 40 -0.96 34.06 -1.93
N GLY A 41 -1.10 34.96 -0.96
CA GLY A 41 -0.47 36.27 -0.94
C GLY A 41 -1.25 37.25 -0.05
N GLN A 42 -0.56 38.25 0.50
CA GLN A 42 -1.18 39.25 1.39
C GLN A 42 -2.31 40.07 0.73
N ASN A 43 -2.36 40.10 -0.61
CA ASN A 43 -3.42 40.77 -1.39
C ASN A 43 -4.41 39.77 -2.03
N ALA A 44 -4.25 38.46 -1.78
CA ALA A 44 -5.10 37.42 -2.36
C ALA A 44 -6.32 37.14 -1.47
N THR A 45 -7.46 36.88 -2.09
CA THR A 45 -8.67 36.39 -1.41
C THR A 45 -8.78 34.88 -1.57
N LEU A 46 -8.76 34.12 -0.47
CA LEU A 46 -9.13 32.70 -0.48
C LEU A 46 -10.65 32.60 -0.61
N THR A 47 -11.15 32.05 -1.71
CA THR A 47 -12.60 31.82 -1.90
C THR A 47 -12.91 30.33 -1.80
N VAL A 48 -13.83 29.97 -0.92
CA VAL A 48 -14.31 28.59 -0.72
C VAL A 48 -15.73 28.48 -1.27
N ASN A 49 -15.92 27.71 -2.34
CA ASN A 49 -17.22 27.51 -2.96
C ASN A 49 -17.94 26.29 -2.39
N VAL A 50 -19.25 26.21 -2.63
CA VAL A 50 -20.05 25.03 -2.26
C VAL A 50 -19.48 23.78 -2.97
N GLY A 51 -19.14 22.76 -2.19
CA GLY A 51 -18.55 21.51 -2.69
C GLY A 51 -17.03 21.52 -2.82
N ASP A 52 -16.35 22.66 -2.60
CA ASP A 52 -14.89 22.68 -2.57
C ASP A 52 -14.36 21.98 -1.31
N VAL A 53 -13.28 21.21 -1.46
CA VAL A 53 -12.42 20.74 -0.38
C VAL A 53 -11.03 21.32 -0.62
N ILE A 54 -10.70 22.39 0.09
CA ILE A 54 -9.44 23.11 -0.07
C ILE A 54 -8.42 22.60 0.93
N CYS A 55 -7.34 21.99 0.44
CA CYS A 55 -6.30 21.40 1.25
C CYS A 55 -5.01 22.23 1.26
N PHE A 56 -4.47 22.44 2.44
CA PHE A 56 -3.19 23.10 2.65
C PHE A 56 -2.14 22.10 3.15
N THR A 57 -1.14 21.82 2.33
CA THR A 57 0.02 20.99 2.69
C THR A 57 1.32 21.80 2.87
N GLN A 58 1.22 23.12 2.79
CA GLN A 58 2.33 24.05 3.00
C GLN A 58 1.82 25.39 3.53
N ASN A 59 2.68 26.11 4.26
CA ASN A 59 2.32 27.37 4.88
C ASN A 59 1.80 28.38 3.84
N ARG A 60 0.72 29.08 4.20
CA ARG A 60 0.07 30.08 3.33
C ARG A 60 -0.44 31.27 4.12
N THR A 61 -0.44 32.42 3.46
CA THR A 61 -1.07 33.65 3.97
C THR A 61 -1.98 34.22 2.91
N PHE A 62 -3.20 34.57 3.29
CA PHE A 62 -4.18 35.24 2.44
C PHE A 62 -4.57 36.57 3.05
N GLY A 63 -4.78 37.57 2.20
CA GLY A 63 -5.39 38.83 2.60
C GLY A 63 -6.78 38.58 3.17
N ASP A 64 -7.70 38.18 2.32
CA ASP A 64 -9.10 37.96 2.72
C ASP A 64 -9.49 36.47 2.65
N LEU A 65 -10.52 36.09 3.41
CA LEU A 65 -11.23 34.81 3.29
C LEU A 65 -12.67 35.08 2.87
N ARG A 66 -13.18 34.39 1.86
CA ARG A 66 -14.57 34.43 1.42
C ARG A 66 -15.16 33.02 1.43
N ILE A 67 -16.22 32.83 2.20
CA ILE A 67 -16.89 31.54 2.37
C ILE A 67 -18.26 31.62 1.70
N LEU A 68 -18.47 30.77 0.69
CA LEU A 68 -19.76 30.51 0.05
C LEU A 68 -20.29 29.11 0.40
N GLY A 69 -19.40 28.21 0.82
CA GLY A 69 -19.68 26.83 1.24
C GLY A 69 -18.38 26.03 1.37
N GLY A 70 -18.46 24.72 1.59
CA GLY A 70 -17.34 23.77 1.39
C GLY A 70 -16.55 23.41 2.64
N THR A 71 -15.32 22.93 2.42
CA THR A 71 -14.40 22.43 3.45
C THR A 71 -13.03 23.08 3.30
N ILE A 72 -12.43 23.51 4.42
CA ILE A 72 -11.00 23.85 4.50
C ILE A 72 -10.31 22.78 5.32
N CYS A 73 -9.27 22.16 4.77
CA CYS A 73 -8.39 21.28 5.50
C CYS A 73 -6.96 21.81 5.57
N ILE A 74 -6.35 21.73 6.75
CA ILE A 74 -4.97 22.15 7.00
C ILE A 74 -4.19 20.97 7.55
N ALA A 75 -3.22 20.48 6.79
CA ALA A 75 -2.42 19.33 7.16
C ALA A 75 -1.54 19.61 8.39
N GLU A 76 -1.10 18.54 9.04
CA GLU A 76 -0.23 18.64 10.21
C GLU A 76 1.05 19.44 9.92
N GLY A 77 1.46 20.30 10.86
CA GLY A 77 2.64 21.16 10.71
C GLY A 77 2.47 22.35 9.75
N VAL A 78 1.32 22.47 9.07
CA VAL A 78 1.03 23.56 8.13
C VAL A 78 0.29 24.70 8.82
N LYS A 79 0.69 25.94 8.52
CA LYS A 79 0.05 27.15 9.01
C LYS A 79 -0.61 27.95 7.88
N VAL A 80 -1.91 28.18 7.99
CA VAL A 80 -2.68 29.10 7.13
C VAL A 80 -3.06 30.33 7.93
N THR A 81 -2.71 31.51 7.43
CA THR A 81 -2.99 32.79 8.08
C THR A 81 -3.89 33.67 7.21
N ILE A 82 -4.99 34.17 7.78
CA ILE A 82 -5.84 35.21 7.18
C ILE A 82 -5.53 36.53 7.87
N ILE A 83 -5.28 37.62 7.13
CA ILE A 83 -4.77 38.88 7.71
C ILE A 83 -5.69 40.10 7.58
N ASN A 84 -6.70 40.06 6.71
CA ASN A 84 -7.64 41.15 6.46
C ASN A 84 -9.08 40.68 6.72
N ASN A 85 -9.97 40.62 5.72
CA ASN A 85 -11.40 40.46 5.95
C ASN A 85 -11.87 39.00 5.82
N VAL A 86 -12.85 38.62 6.66
CA VAL A 86 -13.60 37.36 6.52
C VAL A 86 -15.02 37.68 6.03
N PHE A 87 -15.33 37.28 4.80
CA PHE A 87 -16.61 37.47 4.13
C PHE A 87 -17.44 36.19 4.21
N THR A 88 -18.41 36.16 5.11
CA THR A 88 -19.35 35.04 5.29
C THR A 88 -20.79 35.55 5.20
N THR A 89 -21.69 34.72 4.67
CA THR A 89 -23.13 35.03 4.59
C THR A 89 -23.92 34.05 5.46
N ILE A 90 -24.95 34.53 6.16
CA ILE A 90 -25.86 33.68 6.94
C ILE A 90 -26.50 32.63 6.01
N GLY A 91 -26.58 31.38 6.47
CA GLY A 91 -27.14 30.26 5.72
C GLY A 91 -26.15 29.53 4.80
N THR A 92 -24.88 29.91 4.81
CA THR A 92 -23.78 29.11 4.23
C THR A 92 -23.18 28.19 5.28
N ASN A 93 -22.67 27.03 4.85
CA ASN A 93 -22.04 26.05 5.74
C ASN A 93 -20.54 25.95 5.45
N ILE A 94 -19.72 25.82 6.47
CA ILE A 94 -18.29 25.58 6.34
C ILE A 94 -17.86 24.43 7.26
N ASN A 95 -17.11 23.49 6.71
CA ASN A 95 -16.40 22.46 7.46
C ASN A 95 -14.92 22.86 7.59
N LEU A 96 -14.35 22.75 8.79
CA LEU A 96 -12.94 23.01 9.04
C LEU A 96 -12.28 21.76 9.65
N GLU A 97 -11.32 21.19 8.92
CA GLU A 97 -10.52 20.04 9.36
C GLU A 97 -9.09 20.50 9.65
N ILE A 98 -8.74 20.68 10.93
CA ILE A 98 -7.53 21.41 11.33
C ILE A 98 -6.55 20.46 12.02
N TYR A 99 -5.61 19.92 11.26
CA TYR A 99 -4.46 19.15 11.78
C TYR A 99 -3.23 20.04 12.03
N GLY A 100 -3.11 21.14 11.28
CA GLY A 100 -2.08 22.17 11.44
C GLY A 100 -2.60 23.40 12.19
N THR A 101 -2.38 24.61 11.67
CA THR A 101 -2.79 25.87 12.31
C THR A 101 -3.62 26.73 11.36
N LEU A 102 -4.85 27.07 11.76
CA LEU A 102 -5.65 28.13 11.17
C LEU A 102 -5.59 29.38 12.05
N GLN A 103 -4.98 30.46 11.54
CA GLN A 103 -4.80 31.70 12.27
C GLN A 103 -5.50 32.88 11.60
N PHE A 104 -6.27 33.64 12.38
CA PHE A 104 -6.91 34.89 11.94
C PHE A 104 -6.24 36.08 12.63
N ASN A 105 -5.50 36.92 11.91
CA ASN A 105 -4.75 38.05 12.48
C ASN A 105 -5.58 39.32 12.71
N GLN A 106 -6.90 39.19 12.66
CA GLN A 106 -7.87 40.25 12.89
C GLN A 106 -9.01 39.76 13.79
N VAL A 107 -9.82 40.71 14.28
CA VAL A 107 -11.15 40.39 14.83
C VAL A 107 -11.98 39.69 13.75
N THR A 108 -12.50 38.52 14.07
CA THR A 108 -13.16 37.66 13.08
C THR A 108 -14.61 37.41 13.45
N THR A 109 -15.51 37.54 12.46
CA THR A 109 -16.91 37.15 12.60
C THR A 109 -17.26 36.10 11.55
N MET A 110 -17.65 34.91 12.01
CA MET A 110 -18.12 33.80 11.18
C MET A 110 -19.65 33.76 11.19
N LYS A 111 -20.27 34.26 10.12
CA LYS A 111 -21.74 34.20 9.92
C LYS A 111 -22.22 32.89 9.28
N ALA A 112 -21.29 32.09 8.78
CA ALA A 112 -21.59 30.75 8.27
C ALA A 112 -21.91 29.81 9.45
N THR A 113 -22.69 28.77 9.20
CA THR A 113 -22.84 27.63 10.11
C THR A 113 -21.54 26.83 10.07
N VAL A 114 -20.89 26.67 11.22
CA VAL A 114 -19.56 26.09 11.34
C VAL A 114 -19.65 24.67 11.89
N SER A 115 -19.08 23.72 11.16
CA SER A 115 -18.67 22.41 11.67
C SER A 115 -17.14 22.38 11.70
N THR A 116 -16.52 22.03 12.81
CA THR A 116 -15.06 22.11 12.95
C THR A 116 -14.52 20.97 13.80
N ASN A 117 -13.49 20.30 13.27
CA ASN A 117 -12.65 19.39 14.02
C ASN A 117 -11.23 19.97 14.11
N ILE A 118 -10.76 20.17 15.32
CA ILE A 118 -9.37 20.55 15.61
C ILE A 118 -8.69 19.33 16.18
N TYR A 119 -7.81 18.71 15.41
CA TYR A 119 -7.15 17.46 15.78
C TYR A 119 -6.04 17.70 16.82
N SER A 120 -5.42 16.64 17.35
CA SER A 120 -4.51 16.70 18.51
C SER A 120 -3.34 17.70 18.39
N LYS A 121 -2.83 17.92 17.17
CA LYS A 121 -1.80 18.94 16.85
C LYS A 121 -2.36 20.20 16.19
N GLY A 122 -3.67 20.24 16.00
CA GLY A 122 -4.44 21.32 15.42
C GLY A 122 -4.47 22.55 16.30
N VAL A 123 -4.45 23.73 15.68
CA VAL A 123 -4.57 25.03 16.37
C VAL A 123 -5.54 25.93 15.61
N LEU A 124 -6.63 26.34 16.27
CA LEU A 124 -7.50 27.42 15.81
C LEU A 124 -7.21 28.67 16.65
N ARG A 125 -6.64 29.70 16.02
CA ARG A 125 -6.17 30.90 16.74
C ARG A 125 -6.69 32.21 16.15
N SER A 126 -7.02 33.14 17.04
CA SER A 126 -7.34 34.54 16.70
C SER A 126 -6.26 35.48 17.23
N GLY A 127 -5.45 36.05 16.34
CA GLY A 127 -4.26 36.85 16.63
C GLY A 127 -2.97 36.02 16.60
N GLU A 128 -1.82 36.67 16.75
CA GLU A 128 -0.53 35.93 16.80
C GLU A 128 -0.37 35.13 18.09
N THR A 129 -1.00 35.60 19.18
CA THR A 129 -0.92 35.03 20.53
C THR A 129 -2.31 34.80 21.14
N GLY A 130 -3.36 34.61 20.33
CA GLY A 130 -4.72 34.41 20.85
C GLY A 130 -5.37 35.68 21.44
N GLY A 131 -4.93 36.88 21.03
CA GLY A 131 -5.42 38.14 21.61
C GLY A 131 -6.61 38.78 20.89
N ASN A 132 -6.97 38.32 19.69
CA ASN A 132 -8.04 38.95 18.90
C ASN A 132 -9.40 38.32 19.18
N ASP A 133 -10.45 39.13 19.15
CA ASP A 133 -11.83 38.66 19.35
C ASP A 133 -12.29 37.75 18.20
N PHE A 134 -13.08 36.73 18.53
CA PHE A 134 -13.68 35.81 17.59
C PHE A 134 -15.17 35.67 17.86
N LYS A 135 -15.99 35.82 16.82
CA LYS A 135 -17.43 35.82 16.90
C LYS A 135 -18.04 34.73 16.02
N PHE A 136 -18.81 33.83 16.63
CA PHE A 136 -19.69 32.91 15.92
C PHE A 136 -21.10 33.51 15.83
N ASP A 137 -21.63 33.59 14.61
CA ASP A 137 -22.89 34.26 14.28
C ASP A 137 -23.72 33.45 13.26
N GLY A 138 -23.45 32.15 13.16
CA GLY A 138 -24.14 31.21 12.27
C GLY A 138 -25.55 30.83 12.76
N VAL A 139 -26.40 30.37 11.84
CA VAL A 139 -27.73 29.81 12.17
C VAL A 139 -27.66 28.29 12.27
N GLY A 140 -28.71 27.63 12.77
CA GLY A 140 -28.75 26.17 12.83
C GLY A 140 -27.73 25.59 13.81
N ILE A 141 -27.30 24.35 13.59
CA ILE A 141 -26.40 23.64 14.52
C ILE A 141 -24.96 23.92 14.13
N ASN A 142 -24.20 24.51 15.05
CA ASN A 142 -22.76 24.75 14.95
C ASN A 142 -22.06 23.78 15.91
N VAL A 143 -21.08 23.04 15.41
CA VAL A 143 -20.36 22.00 16.16
C VAL A 143 -18.87 22.30 16.11
N ILE A 144 -18.26 22.41 17.28
CA ILE A 144 -16.83 22.69 17.45
C ILE A 144 -16.23 21.59 18.31
N ASN A 145 -15.56 20.63 17.67
CA ASN A 145 -14.86 19.54 18.33
C ASN A 145 -13.36 19.89 18.45
N ASN A 146 -12.84 19.91 19.67
CA ASN A 146 -11.48 20.31 19.96
C ASN A 146 -10.67 19.21 20.67
N TYR A 147 -9.77 18.58 19.92
CA TYR A 147 -8.72 17.69 20.40
C TYR A 147 -7.35 18.40 20.47
N GLY A 148 -7.22 19.59 19.89
CA GLY A 148 -6.00 20.40 19.87
C GLY A 148 -6.11 21.64 20.74
N LEU A 149 -5.78 22.80 20.16
CA LEU A 149 -5.79 24.10 20.83
C LEU A 149 -6.74 25.09 20.17
N ILE A 150 -7.66 25.65 20.96
CA ILE A 150 -8.37 26.89 20.64
C ILE A 150 -7.75 28.03 21.46
N ASP A 151 -7.40 29.13 20.79
CA ASP A 151 -6.69 30.25 21.43
C ASP A 151 -7.20 31.61 20.90
N MET A 152 -7.99 32.32 21.70
CA MET A 152 -8.78 33.47 21.26
C MET A 152 -8.86 34.58 22.34
N GLY A 153 -9.18 35.80 21.89
CA GLY A 153 -9.43 36.97 22.73
C GLY A 153 -10.77 36.86 23.47
N THR A 154 -11.70 37.72 23.11
CA THR A 154 -13.11 37.57 23.49
C THR A 154 -13.81 36.58 22.55
N LEU A 155 -14.48 35.57 23.11
CA LEU A 155 -15.38 34.69 22.35
C LEU A 155 -16.80 35.25 22.42
N THR A 156 -17.42 35.55 21.28
CA THR A 156 -18.83 36.01 21.23
C THR A 156 -19.69 35.04 20.43
N ILE A 157 -20.84 34.66 20.97
CA ILE A 157 -21.81 33.74 20.37
C ILE A 157 -23.17 34.44 20.35
N SER A 158 -23.60 34.98 19.20
CA SER A 158 -24.69 35.97 19.20
C SER A 158 -25.96 35.60 18.45
N ASN A 159 -25.91 34.67 17.49
CA ASN A 159 -27.08 34.45 16.64
C ASN A 159 -28.14 33.63 17.39
N ILE A 160 -29.31 34.23 17.63
CA ILE A 160 -30.40 33.64 18.41
C ILE A 160 -31.08 32.44 17.72
N ASP A 161 -30.88 32.27 16.41
CA ASP A 161 -31.39 31.15 15.63
C ASP A 161 -30.32 30.06 15.44
N GLY A 162 -29.17 30.20 16.12
CA GLY A 162 -28.11 29.20 16.20
C GLY A 162 -28.16 28.39 17.49
N THR A 163 -27.80 27.12 17.39
CA THR A 163 -27.45 26.22 18.48
C THR A 163 -25.94 25.95 18.38
N TYR A 164 -25.22 26.12 19.48
CA TYR A 164 -23.76 26.00 19.49
C TYR A 164 -23.31 24.93 20.48
N HIS A 165 -22.62 23.91 19.98
CA HIS A 165 -22.01 22.87 20.80
C HIS A 165 -20.48 22.96 20.69
N PHE A 166 -19.83 23.16 21.82
CA PHE A 166 -18.38 23.13 21.95
C PHE A 166 -18.00 21.89 22.74
N ASP A 167 -17.27 20.97 22.12
CA ASP A 167 -16.80 19.73 22.72
C ASP A 167 -15.28 19.77 22.87
N ASN A 168 -14.79 19.91 24.10
CA ASN A 168 -13.37 20.08 24.39
C ASN A 168 -12.76 18.82 25.01
N PHE A 169 -11.73 18.27 24.38
CA PHE A 169 -10.93 17.14 24.89
C PHE A 169 -9.51 17.54 25.28
N ASN A 170 -9.04 18.71 24.82
CA ASN A 170 -7.71 19.22 25.10
C ASN A 170 -7.80 20.67 25.58
N GLN A 171 -7.28 21.67 24.86
CA GLN A 171 -7.11 23.01 25.44
C GLN A 171 -7.95 24.10 24.74
N MET A 172 -8.72 24.86 25.53
CA MET A 172 -9.36 26.12 25.11
C MET A 172 -8.86 27.28 25.98
N ASN A 173 -8.26 28.29 25.37
CA ASN A 173 -7.79 29.49 26.05
C ASN A 173 -8.53 30.72 25.51
N PHE A 174 -9.21 31.42 26.40
CA PHE A 174 -9.84 32.71 26.13
C PHE A 174 -9.16 33.76 26.98
N THR A 175 -8.42 34.68 26.37
CA THR A 175 -7.65 35.70 27.11
C THR A 175 -8.53 36.80 27.71
N SER A 176 -9.80 36.89 27.31
CA SER A 176 -10.79 37.88 27.74
C SER A 176 -12.14 37.21 28.08
N ASN A 177 -13.27 37.84 27.75
CA ASN A 177 -14.62 37.39 28.11
C ASN A 177 -15.17 36.28 27.18
N ILE A 178 -16.14 35.52 27.69
CA ILE A 178 -17.08 34.74 26.84
C ILE A 178 -18.46 35.41 26.91
N ASN A 179 -18.97 35.86 25.77
CA ASN A 179 -20.26 36.54 25.64
C ASN A 179 -21.28 35.62 24.93
N ILE A 180 -22.32 35.20 25.65
CA ILE A 180 -23.37 34.30 25.13
C ILE A 180 -24.69 35.06 24.98
N GLU A 181 -25.03 35.43 23.75
CA GLU A 181 -26.32 36.07 23.40
C GLU A 181 -27.25 35.12 22.65
N ALA A 182 -26.72 34.02 22.08
CA ALA A 182 -27.51 32.98 21.42
C ALA A 182 -28.43 32.24 22.42
N LYS A 183 -29.56 31.73 21.92
CA LYS A 183 -30.55 31.05 22.77
C LYS A 183 -30.05 29.73 23.34
N THR A 184 -29.27 28.97 22.58
CA THR A 184 -28.78 27.66 23.00
C THR A 184 -27.28 27.59 22.78
N THR A 185 -26.52 27.41 23.87
CA THR A 185 -25.06 27.29 23.81
C THR A 185 -24.61 26.31 24.87
N LYS A 186 -23.91 25.26 24.47
CA LYS A 186 -23.47 24.19 25.36
C LYS A 186 -21.97 24.03 25.23
N PHE A 187 -21.26 24.17 26.34
CA PHE A 187 -19.84 23.84 26.45
C PHE A 187 -19.69 22.55 27.20
N LYS A 188 -19.06 21.55 26.58
CA LYS A 188 -18.67 20.30 27.23
C LYS A 188 -17.14 20.26 27.30
N ASN A 189 -16.61 20.13 28.51
CA ASN A 189 -15.18 20.01 28.78
C ASN A 189 -14.90 18.60 29.32
N ASN A 190 -14.49 17.69 28.44
CA ASN A 190 -14.29 16.27 28.73
C ASN A 190 -13.15 16.01 29.73
N PRO A 191 -13.06 14.80 30.29
CA PRO A 191 -11.89 14.39 31.08
C PRO A 191 -10.57 14.66 30.35
N GLY A 192 -9.60 15.26 31.06
CA GLY A 192 -8.32 15.72 30.49
C GLY A 192 -8.38 17.10 29.80
N GLY A 193 -9.57 17.59 29.46
CA GLY A 193 -9.76 18.91 28.85
C GLY A 193 -9.50 20.07 29.81
N VAL A 194 -8.87 21.14 29.33
CA VAL A 194 -8.55 22.37 30.07
C VAL A 194 -9.17 23.57 29.36
N MET A 195 -9.98 24.35 30.09
CA MET A 195 -10.53 25.62 29.64
C MET A 195 -10.11 26.76 30.57
N ASN A 196 -9.43 27.76 30.01
CA ASN A 196 -8.99 28.95 30.73
C ASN A 196 -9.73 30.19 30.24
N ILE A 197 -10.35 30.94 31.15
CA ILE A 197 -11.11 32.15 30.87
C ILE A 197 -10.47 33.32 31.62
N GLY A 198 -9.82 34.22 30.90
CA GLY A 198 -9.02 35.32 31.44
C GLY A 198 -9.84 36.48 32.01
N ALA A 199 -11.14 36.54 31.75
CA ALA A 199 -12.02 37.57 32.29
C ALA A 199 -13.42 37.01 32.64
N GLN A 200 -14.48 37.82 32.54
CA GLN A 200 -15.83 37.44 32.95
C GLN A 200 -16.53 36.65 31.85
N PHE A 201 -17.52 35.81 32.21
CA PHE A 201 -18.47 35.30 31.23
C PHE A 201 -19.92 35.47 31.69
N GLY A 202 -20.84 35.49 30.73
CA GLY A 202 -22.27 35.64 30.97
C GLY A 202 -23.05 34.51 30.33
N MET A 203 -23.98 33.94 31.06
CA MET A 203 -24.88 32.89 30.60
C MET A 203 -26.32 33.41 30.51
N ASN A 204 -27.16 32.65 29.80
CA ASN A 204 -28.60 32.83 29.75
C ASN A 204 -29.28 31.48 29.99
N LYS A 205 -30.62 31.44 30.02
CA LYS A 205 -31.39 30.22 30.34
C LYS A 205 -31.09 28.99 29.46
N GLY A 206 -30.67 29.17 28.21
CA GLY A 206 -30.32 28.06 27.33
C GLY A 206 -28.80 27.84 27.20
N ALA A 207 -28.00 28.51 28.02
CA ALA A 207 -26.57 28.27 28.13
C ALA A 207 -26.28 27.18 29.18
N ALA A 208 -25.43 26.22 28.83
CA ALA A 208 -24.98 25.18 29.75
C ALA A 208 -23.46 24.94 29.68
N PHE A 209 -22.84 24.67 30.82
CA PHE A 209 -21.44 24.22 30.92
C PHE A 209 -21.40 22.87 31.63
N TYR A 210 -20.87 21.86 30.95
CA TYR A 210 -20.64 20.54 31.49
C TYR A 210 -19.13 20.33 31.63
N ASN A 211 -18.64 20.38 32.86
CA ASN A 211 -17.21 20.28 33.15
C ASN A 211 -16.85 18.95 33.78
N CYS A 212 -16.04 18.19 33.08
CA CYS A 212 -15.49 16.89 33.47
C CYS A 212 -13.96 16.91 33.51
N GLY A 213 -13.34 17.94 32.90
CA GLY A 213 -11.93 18.25 33.00
C GLY A 213 -11.64 19.38 34.00
N THR A 214 -10.87 20.36 33.58
CA THR A 214 -10.53 21.56 34.37
C THR A 214 -11.03 22.84 33.70
N ILE A 215 -11.82 23.64 34.42
CA ILE A 215 -12.14 25.03 34.04
C ILE A 215 -11.53 25.97 35.07
N THR A 216 -10.86 27.04 34.60
CA THR A 216 -10.37 28.12 35.45
C THR A 216 -10.85 29.47 34.91
N THR A 217 -11.46 30.28 35.76
CA THR A 217 -11.81 31.68 35.44
C THR A 217 -11.07 32.65 36.35
N GLU A 218 -10.44 33.66 35.74
CA GLU A 218 -9.72 34.71 36.47
C GLU A 218 -10.65 35.77 37.07
N ALA A 219 -11.89 35.87 36.57
CA ALA A 219 -12.91 36.77 37.10
C ALA A 219 -14.24 36.04 37.33
N GLY A 220 -15.21 36.78 37.87
CA GLY A 220 -16.52 36.28 38.23
C GLY A 220 -17.44 36.21 37.02
N PHE A 221 -18.56 35.52 37.16
CA PHE A 221 -19.51 35.34 36.07
C PHE A 221 -20.95 35.40 36.55
N ASN A 222 -21.84 35.72 35.62
CA ASN A 222 -23.28 35.74 35.86
C ASN A 222 -23.97 34.60 35.10
N MET A 223 -24.73 33.78 35.83
CA MET A 223 -25.42 32.61 35.30
C MET A 223 -26.66 32.95 34.48
N GLY A 224 -27.34 34.08 34.73
CA GLY A 224 -28.48 34.56 33.93
C GLY A 224 -29.62 33.54 33.69
N GLY A 225 -29.73 32.51 34.54
CA GLY A 225 -30.69 31.40 34.41
C GLY A 225 -30.13 30.11 33.78
N GLY A 226 -28.85 30.05 33.44
CA GLY A 226 -28.20 28.90 32.83
C GLY A 226 -27.78 27.80 33.82
N HIS A 227 -27.20 26.73 33.30
CA HIS A 227 -26.96 25.49 34.06
C HIS A 227 -25.50 25.04 33.98
N ILE A 228 -24.90 24.70 35.12
CA ILE A 228 -23.54 24.17 35.19
C ILE A 228 -23.58 22.80 35.86
N ILE A 229 -23.05 21.78 35.18
CA ILE A 229 -22.78 20.46 35.78
C ILE A 229 -21.27 20.31 35.88
N ASN A 230 -20.75 20.12 37.09
CA ASN A 230 -19.32 19.97 37.34
C ASN A 230 -19.02 18.59 37.95
N THR A 231 -18.40 17.70 37.19
CA THR A 231 -17.82 16.44 37.66
C THR A 231 -16.29 16.49 37.78
N GLY A 232 -15.65 17.46 37.13
CA GLY A 232 -14.21 17.72 37.20
C GLY A 232 -13.83 18.80 38.22
N THR A 233 -12.82 19.62 37.88
CA THR A 233 -12.39 20.76 38.70
C THR A 233 -12.80 22.08 38.06
N PHE A 234 -13.53 22.93 38.79
CA PHE A 234 -13.86 24.28 38.37
C PHE A 234 -13.32 25.29 39.40
N THR A 235 -12.39 26.14 38.99
CA THR A 235 -11.85 27.24 39.81
C THR A 235 -12.33 28.60 39.31
N VAL A 236 -12.82 29.42 40.23
CA VAL A 236 -13.37 30.76 39.99
C VAL A 236 -12.66 31.74 40.93
N ASN A 237 -12.02 32.78 40.41
CA ASN A 237 -11.22 33.73 41.22
C ASN A 237 -11.96 35.01 41.65
N ASP A 238 -13.30 35.02 41.61
CA ASP A 238 -14.18 36.13 42.02
C ASP A 238 -15.64 35.61 42.19
N ASN A 239 -16.67 36.48 42.22
CA ASN A 239 -18.06 36.12 42.52
C ASN A 239 -18.77 35.27 41.43
N ILE A 240 -19.64 34.36 41.88
CA ILE A 240 -20.64 33.68 41.04
C ILE A 240 -22.00 34.33 41.31
N GLU A 241 -22.64 34.89 40.28
CA GLU A 241 -23.90 35.62 40.39
C GLU A 241 -25.04 34.85 39.69
N TYR A 242 -26.11 34.47 40.40
CA TYR A 242 -27.21 33.70 39.80
C TYR A 242 -28.16 34.55 38.95
N SER A 243 -28.47 35.77 39.42
CA SER A 243 -29.37 36.80 38.84
C SER A 243 -30.78 36.37 38.36
N ASN A 244 -31.11 35.07 38.33
CA ASN A 244 -32.37 34.47 37.92
C ASN A 244 -32.60 33.16 38.71
N SER A 245 -33.83 32.86 39.11
CA SER A 245 -34.13 31.67 39.92
C SER A 245 -33.98 30.33 39.17
N SER A 246 -33.96 30.34 37.84
CA SER A 246 -33.67 29.13 37.05
C SER A 246 -32.18 28.78 36.97
N ALA A 247 -31.28 29.65 37.47
CA ALA A 247 -29.86 29.37 37.47
C ALA A 247 -29.55 28.22 38.43
N ARG A 248 -28.71 27.28 38.00
CA ARG A 248 -28.42 26.06 38.75
C ARG A 248 -26.97 25.60 38.56
N ILE A 249 -26.33 25.21 39.65
CA ILE A 249 -25.04 24.50 39.65
C ILE A 249 -25.27 23.13 40.28
N ASP A 250 -24.91 22.06 39.58
CA ASP A 250 -24.81 20.71 40.11
C ASP A 250 -23.33 20.31 40.21
N ASN A 251 -22.79 20.35 41.42
CA ASN A 251 -21.38 20.02 41.68
C ASN A 251 -21.23 18.58 42.22
N TYR A 252 -20.70 17.69 41.39
CA TYR A 252 -20.30 16.32 41.72
C TYR A 252 -18.77 16.17 41.88
N GLY A 253 -17.99 17.12 41.34
CA GLY A 253 -16.53 17.17 41.44
C GLY A 253 -16.04 18.24 42.44
N THR A 254 -15.02 18.99 42.06
CA THR A 254 -14.43 20.06 42.88
C THR A 254 -14.76 21.44 42.33
N LEU A 255 -15.50 22.25 43.09
CA LEU A 255 -15.71 23.67 42.84
C LEU A 255 -14.89 24.52 43.82
N LYS A 256 -14.06 25.43 43.30
CA LYS A 256 -13.26 26.36 44.10
C LYS A 256 -13.65 27.80 43.75
N VAL A 257 -14.02 28.57 44.77
CA VAL A 257 -14.32 30.01 44.66
C VAL A 257 -13.32 30.77 45.53
N ASN A 258 -12.37 31.46 44.91
CA ASN A 258 -11.30 32.19 45.59
C ASN A 258 -11.60 33.68 45.59
N ASN A 259 -11.53 34.34 46.76
CA ASN A 259 -11.78 35.78 46.92
C ASN A 259 -13.14 36.25 46.38
N GLY A 260 -14.12 35.35 46.36
CA GLY A 260 -15.42 35.54 45.73
C GLY A 260 -16.54 34.91 46.54
N ASN A 261 -17.76 35.35 46.29
CA ASN A 261 -18.96 34.82 46.95
C ASN A 261 -19.86 34.11 45.93
N ILE A 262 -20.71 33.21 46.41
CA ILE A 262 -21.81 32.65 45.62
C ILE A 262 -23.08 33.44 45.98
N HIS A 263 -23.53 34.31 45.07
CA HIS A 263 -24.69 35.18 45.27
C HIS A 263 -25.91 34.56 44.59
N MET A 264 -26.80 34.04 45.43
CA MET A 264 -28.03 33.40 44.98
C MET A 264 -29.18 34.40 44.89
N VAL A 265 -30.25 34.02 44.21
CA VAL A 265 -31.55 34.73 44.25
C VAL A 265 -32.61 33.76 44.75
N THR A 266 -33.72 34.29 45.29
CA THR A 266 -34.80 33.49 45.86
C THR A 266 -35.21 32.35 44.90
N ASP A 267 -35.39 31.15 45.47
CA ASP A 267 -35.75 29.91 44.78
C ASP A 267 -34.69 29.36 43.80
N ALA A 268 -33.46 29.89 43.79
CA ALA A 268 -32.37 29.29 43.04
C ALA A 268 -31.71 28.12 43.79
N ASP A 269 -31.26 27.12 43.03
CA ASP A 269 -30.67 25.89 43.56
C ASP A 269 -29.15 25.84 43.34
N PHE A 270 -28.43 25.52 44.41
CA PHE A 270 -27.03 25.11 44.37
C PHE A 270 -26.95 23.68 44.92
N TYR A 271 -26.74 22.70 44.05
CA TYR A 271 -26.59 21.30 44.43
C TYR A 271 -25.13 20.92 44.57
N ASN A 272 -24.77 20.24 45.66
CA ASN A 272 -23.42 19.76 45.90
C ASN A 272 -23.41 18.33 46.46
N GLU A 273 -22.90 17.40 45.67
CA GLU A 273 -22.49 16.05 46.08
C GLU A 273 -20.97 15.91 46.20
N GLY A 274 -20.21 16.72 45.47
CA GLY A 274 -18.76 16.76 45.51
C GLY A 274 -18.21 17.67 46.61
N VAL A 275 -17.12 18.37 46.28
CA VAL A 275 -16.42 19.30 47.17
C VAL A 275 -16.55 20.73 46.66
N THR A 276 -17.10 21.63 47.49
CA THR A 276 -17.08 23.08 47.26
C THR A 276 -16.17 23.77 48.28
N ILE A 277 -15.24 24.59 47.82
CA ILE A 277 -14.31 25.37 48.66
C ILE A 277 -14.47 26.84 48.33
N ILE A 278 -14.84 27.66 49.31
CA ILE A 278 -14.90 29.12 49.20
C ILE A 278 -13.84 29.73 50.13
N SER A 279 -12.86 30.42 49.56
CA SER A 279 -11.76 31.05 50.31
C SER A 279 -11.93 32.57 50.31
N ASN A 280 -11.84 33.23 51.48
CA ASN A 280 -12.08 34.68 51.62
C ASN A 280 -13.44 35.13 51.05
N GLY A 281 -14.49 34.32 51.27
CA GLY A 281 -15.81 34.53 50.69
C GLY A 281 -16.88 33.64 51.32
N THR A 282 -18.13 33.79 50.87
CA THR A 282 -19.26 33.05 51.45
C THR A 282 -20.45 32.95 50.51
N PHE A 283 -21.54 32.30 50.95
CA PHE A 283 -22.84 32.34 50.28
C PHE A 283 -23.60 33.64 50.64
N LYS A 284 -24.38 34.21 49.70
CA LYS A 284 -25.17 35.43 49.92
C LYS A 284 -26.62 35.32 49.42
N ASN A 285 -27.48 36.15 50.03
CA ASN A 285 -28.91 36.33 49.71
C ASN A 285 -29.79 35.10 50.02
N ASP A 286 -30.82 34.84 49.22
CA ASP A 286 -31.83 33.82 49.52
C ASP A 286 -31.74 32.72 48.46
N GLY A 287 -31.84 31.43 48.83
CA GLY A 287 -31.73 30.29 47.90
C GLY A 287 -31.62 28.94 48.61
N HIS A 288 -31.49 27.85 47.85
CA HIS A 288 -31.43 26.48 48.37
C HIS A 288 -30.04 25.86 48.15
N ILE A 289 -29.37 25.48 49.25
CA ILE A 289 -28.11 24.72 49.20
C ILE A 289 -28.45 23.25 49.40
N LEU A 290 -28.54 22.52 48.30
CA LEU A 290 -29.03 21.16 48.24
C LEU A 290 -27.86 20.17 48.27
N GLY A 291 -28.03 19.06 48.99
CA GLY A 291 -27.15 17.91 48.91
C GLY A 291 -27.87 16.67 48.41
N PRO A 292 -27.19 15.50 48.40
CA PRO A 292 -27.76 14.26 47.90
C PRO A 292 -29.01 13.82 48.66
N GLU A 293 -29.98 13.24 47.95
CA GLU A 293 -31.21 12.72 48.56
C GLU A 293 -30.94 11.65 49.63
N ASP A 294 -31.84 11.56 50.60
CA ASP A 294 -31.76 10.59 51.69
C ASP A 294 -31.76 9.14 51.19
N GLY A 295 -30.95 8.29 51.84
CA GLY A 295 -30.88 6.86 51.55
C GLY A 295 -29.90 6.48 50.42
N LEU A 296 -29.28 7.46 49.75
CA LEU A 296 -28.30 7.19 48.68
C LEU A 296 -26.89 6.86 49.18
N GLY A 297 -26.61 7.01 50.49
CA GLY A 297 -25.28 6.75 51.06
C GLY A 297 -24.21 7.73 50.56
N LYS A 298 -24.62 8.96 50.19
CA LYS A 298 -23.77 10.03 49.64
C LYS A 298 -23.78 11.24 50.57
N LEU A 299 -22.72 12.05 50.52
CA LEU A 299 -22.57 13.24 51.36
C LEU A 299 -21.80 14.32 50.59
N GLY A 300 -22.36 15.53 50.51
CA GLY A 300 -21.67 16.69 49.91
C GLY A 300 -20.81 17.45 50.92
N TYR A 301 -19.68 18.00 50.47
CA TYR A 301 -18.72 18.71 51.32
C TYR A 301 -18.57 20.18 50.95
N ILE A 302 -18.79 21.08 51.90
CA ILE A 302 -18.72 22.53 51.68
C ILE A 302 -17.81 23.20 52.72
N TYR A 303 -16.82 23.94 52.25
CA TYR A 303 -15.81 24.63 53.05
C TYR A 303 -15.88 26.14 52.86
N PHE A 304 -15.96 26.91 53.94
CA PHE A 304 -15.79 28.38 53.90
C PHE A 304 -15.36 28.96 55.24
N ASP A 305 -14.67 30.10 55.24
CA ASP A 305 -14.11 30.75 56.44
C ASP A 305 -14.91 31.96 56.94
N THR A 306 -15.81 32.49 56.11
CA THR A 306 -16.53 33.73 56.38
C THR A 306 -18.01 33.43 56.63
N PRO A 307 -18.61 33.85 57.76
CA PRO A 307 -20.02 33.62 58.02
C PRO A 307 -20.92 34.12 56.88
N THR A 308 -21.92 33.32 56.50
CA THR A 308 -22.85 33.69 55.43
C THR A 308 -23.70 34.90 55.79
N VAL A 309 -24.12 35.62 54.75
CA VAL A 309 -25.10 36.71 54.84
C VAL A 309 -26.44 36.32 54.20
N MET A 310 -26.72 35.02 54.10
CA MET A 310 -28.04 34.54 53.69
C MET A 310 -29.14 34.99 54.67
N ASN A 311 -30.32 35.35 54.15
CA ASN A 311 -31.43 35.83 54.97
C ASN A 311 -32.62 34.84 55.02
N ASN A 312 -32.79 34.00 54.00
CA ASN A 312 -33.85 33.01 53.85
C ASN A 312 -33.36 31.84 52.97
N GLY A 313 -34.04 30.68 53.02
CA GLY A 313 -33.69 29.53 52.15
C GLY A 313 -33.71 28.18 52.87
N SER A 314 -33.12 27.16 52.24
CA SER A 314 -32.90 25.85 52.86
C SER A 314 -31.47 25.35 52.69
N ILE A 315 -31.03 24.49 53.60
CA ILE A 315 -29.77 23.75 53.53
C ILE A 315 -30.01 22.26 53.77
N GLY A 316 -29.43 21.40 52.93
CA GLY A 316 -29.56 19.95 53.01
C GLY A 316 -30.44 19.35 51.91
N PRO A 317 -30.73 18.03 51.96
CA PRO A 317 -30.25 17.06 52.96
C PRO A 317 -28.77 16.67 52.72
N ASN A 318 -28.18 15.89 53.64
CA ASN A 318 -26.87 15.23 53.50
C ASN A 318 -25.69 16.12 53.03
N LEU A 319 -25.46 17.22 53.74
CA LEU A 319 -24.30 18.10 53.55
C LEU A 319 -23.42 18.12 54.80
N ASN A 320 -22.12 18.25 54.60
CA ASN A 320 -21.15 18.55 55.65
C ASN A 320 -20.56 19.94 55.42
N PHE A 321 -20.75 20.82 56.40
CA PHE A 321 -20.18 22.16 56.40
C PHE A 321 -19.00 22.25 57.35
N LYS A 322 -17.89 22.81 56.87
CA LYS A 322 -16.70 23.04 57.70
C LYS A 322 -16.20 24.48 57.59
N ASN A 323 -16.05 25.11 58.74
CA ASN A 323 -15.37 26.38 58.90
C ASN A 323 -13.85 26.15 58.84
N THR A 324 -13.20 26.63 57.79
CA THR A 324 -11.75 26.42 57.61
C THR A 324 -10.90 27.23 58.59
N ASN A 325 -11.47 28.23 59.27
CA ASN A 325 -10.78 29.13 60.19
C ASN A 325 -11.31 29.07 61.65
N GLY A 326 -12.07 28.05 62.03
CA GLY A 326 -12.59 27.96 63.40
C GLY A 326 -13.60 26.85 63.64
N THR A 327 -14.49 27.07 64.62
CA THR A 327 -15.55 26.11 64.96
C THR A 327 -16.61 26.05 63.87
N SER A 328 -17.01 24.84 63.50
CA SER A 328 -18.08 24.56 62.54
C SER A 328 -19.40 24.36 63.29
N SER A 329 -20.35 25.27 63.10
CA SER A 329 -21.72 25.17 63.61
C SER A 329 -22.64 26.13 62.87
N PHE A 330 -23.94 25.89 62.94
CA PHE A 330 -24.94 26.82 62.38
C PHE A 330 -24.82 28.23 62.98
N ALA A 331 -24.56 28.33 64.29
CA ALA A 331 -24.36 29.61 64.97
C ALA A 331 -23.17 30.40 64.41
N VAL A 332 -22.05 29.73 64.10
CA VAL A 332 -20.83 30.40 63.62
C VAL A 332 -20.88 30.67 62.13
N MET A 333 -21.29 29.68 61.34
CA MET A 333 -21.22 29.76 59.88
C MET A 333 -22.44 30.46 59.28
N PHE A 334 -23.61 30.38 59.93
CA PHE A 334 -24.88 30.95 59.47
C PHE A 334 -25.51 31.96 60.42
N ASN A 335 -24.85 32.36 61.51
CA ASN A 335 -25.33 33.38 62.46
C ASN A 335 -26.73 33.09 63.05
N ASP A 336 -27.09 31.82 63.26
CA ASP A 336 -28.40 31.40 63.78
C ASP A 336 -29.60 32.04 63.06
N ARG A 337 -29.50 32.22 61.74
CA ARG A 337 -30.54 32.89 60.94
C ARG A 337 -31.85 32.10 61.00
N PRO A 338 -32.94 32.65 61.57
CA PRO A 338 -34.14 31.87 61.91
C PRO A 338 -35.00 31.47 60.70
N ASN A 339 -34.78 32.08 59.53
CA ASN A 339 -35.53 31.80 58.31
C ASN A 339 -34.79 30.84 57.37
N ILE A 340 -33.67 30.24 57.79
CA ILE A 340 -33.01 29.19 57.02
C ILE A 340 -33.51 27.84 57.54
N ASN A 341 -34.18 27.08 56.68
CA ASN A 341 -34.63 25.74 57.01
C ASN A 341 -33.46 24.75 56.87
N ILE A 342 -33.15 23.99 57.93
CA ILE A 342 -32.12 22.95 57.90
C ILE A 342 -32.81 21.60 57.77
N GLU A 343 -32.52 20.88 56.70
CA GLU A 343 -33.04 19.54 56.45
C GLU A 343 -32.21 18.47 57.18
N ASP A 344 -32.76 17.26 57.27
CA ASP A 344 -32.11 16.12 57.93
C ASP A 344 -30.80 15.74 57.19
N GLY A 345 -29.85 15.15 57.92
CA GLY A 345 -28.56 14.72 57.37
C GLY A 345 -27.49 15.82 57.25
N VAL A 346 -27.80 17.08 57.60
CA VAL A 346 -26.79 18.15 57.66
C VAL A 346 -25.87 17.95 58.88
N SER A 347 -24.56 17.99 58.62
CA SER A 347 -23.50 17.82 59.62
C SER A 347 -22.52 19.00 59.62
N TRP A 348 -21.87 19.22 60.76
CA TRP A 348 -20.93 20.32 60.98
C TRP A 348 -19.56 19.76 61.33
N ASP A 349 -18.65 19.77 60.36
CA ASP A 349 -17.29 19.19 60.42
C ASP A 349 -17.27 17.75 60.95
N CYS A 350 -18.08 16.89 60.34
CA CYS A 350 -18.09 15.45 60.63
C CYS A 350 -16.72 14.80 60.40
N GLU A 351 -15.85 15.44 59.63
CA GLU A 351 -14.51 14.97 59.29
C GLU A 351 -13.60 14.95 60.51
N SER A 352 -13.61 16.03 61.31
CA SER A 352 -12.81 16.13 62.52
C SER A 352 -13.25 15.14 63.60
N SER A 353 -14.53 14.75 63.60
CA SER A 353 -15.08 13.73 64.50
C SER A 353 -15.00 12.30 63.95
N GLY A 354 -14.67 12.11 62.66
CA GLY A 354 -14.69 10.81 62.00
C GLY A 354 -16.09 10.19 61.86
N THR A 355 -17.13 11.02 61.78
CA THR A 355 -18.54 10.61 61.78
C THR A 355 -19.28 10.92 60.47
N CYS A 356 -18.55 11.16 59.36
CA CYS A 356 -19.17 11.45 58.08
C CYS A 356 -19.92 10.22 57.53
N ALA A 357 -21.11 10.44 56.98
CA ALA A 357 -21.98 9.38 56.46
C ALA A 357 -21.47 8.76 55.15
N ALA A 358 -20.63 9.46 54.39
CA ALA A 358 -20.00 8.99 53.16
C ALA A 358 -18.66 9.69 52.94
N GLU A 359 -17.77 9.14 52.11
CA GLU A 359 -16.49 9.75 51.76
C GLU A 359 -16.63 10.91 50.74
N LYS A 360 -15.57 11.71 50.58
CA LYS A 360 -15.54 12.84 49.64
C LYS A 360 -15.42 12.36 48.21
N GLN A 361 -16.25 12.92 47.32
CA GLN A 361 -16.04 12.83 45.88
C GLN A 361 -15.29 14.07 45.39
N ILE A 362 -14.07 13.88 44.87
CA ILE A 362 -13.19 14.98 44.42
C ILE A 362 -13.25 15.15 42.90
N VAL A 363 -13.39 14.05 42.16
CA VAL A 363 -13.65 13.97 40.72
C VAL A 363 -14.57 12.79 40.48
N LEU A 364 -15.56 12.97 39.61
CA LEU A 364 -16.42 11.90 39.12
C LEU A 364 -16.05 11.67 37.64
N ASP A 365 -15.50 10.50 37.31
CA ASP A 365 -15.07 10.13 35.95
C ASP A 365 -16.25 9.80 35.01
N LEU A 366 -17.33 10.59 35.11
CA LEU A 366 -18.50 10.55 34.24
C LEU A 366 -18.71 11.94 33.68
N CYS A 367 -18.98 12.01 32.38
CA CYS A 367 -19.25 13.27 31.70
C CYS A 367 -20.62 13.20 31.02
N PRO A 368 -21.54 14.14 31.27
CA PRO A 368 -22.86 14.08 30.68
C PRO A 368 -22.81 14.33 29.16
N ASP A 369 -23.84 13.89 28.45
CA ASP A 369 -24.07 14.26 27.06
C ASP A 369 -24.44 15.75 26.92
N PHE A 370 -24.65 16.22 25.68
CA PHE A 370 -25.05 17.61 25.47
C PHE A 370 -26.44 17.93 26.06
N ASP A 371 -27.28 16.94 26.35
CA ASP A 371 -28.59 17.15 26.97
C ASP A 371 -28.54 17.11 28.50
N GLY A 372 -27.35 16.95 29.08
CA GLY A 372 -27.12 16.97 30.52
C GLY A 372 -27.39 15.61 31.18
N ASN A 373 -27.58 14.54 30.39
CA ASN A 373 -27.80 13.20 30.92
C ASN A 373 -26.46 12.52 31.17
N PHE A 374 -26.30 11.95 32.36
CA PHE A 374 -25.16 11.08 32.63
C PHE A 374 -25.34 9.73 31.92
N PRO A 375 -24.27 9.15 31.35
CA PRO A 375 -24.33 7.79 30.85
C PRO A 375 -24.64 6.83 32.02
N ASP A 376 -25.54 5.89 31.78
CA ASP A 376 -26.00 4.91 32.77
C ASP A 376 -24.82 3.99 33.16
N PRO A 377 -24.43 3.88 34.45
CA PRO A 377 -23.34 3.01 34.87
C PRO A 377 -23.60 1.51 34.66
N GLU A 378 -24.82 1.09 34.30
CA GLU A 378 -25.13 -0.31 33.93
C GLU A 378 -25.05 -0.59 32.43
N VAL A 379 -24.81 0.41 31.58
CA VAL A 379 -24.59 0.21 30.14
C VAL A 379 -23.10 0.41 29.86
N PRO A 380 -22.31 -0.65 29.58
CA PRO A 380 -20.95 -0.45 29.08
C PRO A 380 -21.00 0.52 27.89
N LEU A 381 -20.05 1.46 27.84
CA LEU A 381 -19.91 2.32 26.67
C LEU A 381 -19.84 1.40 25.45
N ASN A 382 -20.77 1.51 24.52
CA ASN A 382 -20.76 0.70 23.32
C ASN A 382 -19.46 1.01 22.55
N THR A 383 -18.66 -0.02 22.28
CA THR A 383 -17.36 0.10 21.64
C THR A 383 -17.30 -0.85 20.46
N THR A 384 -16.77 -0.34 19.35
CA THR A 384 -16.41 -1.17 18.22
C THR A 384 -14.92 -0.93 17.96
N ASN A 385 -14.18 -2.01 17.68
CA ASN A 385 -12.76 -1.94 17.39
C ASN A 385 -12.52 -2.53 16.01
N ALA A 386 -12.15 -1.65 15.07
CA ALA A 386 -11.70 -2.04 13.75
C ALA A 386 -10.16 -2.18 13.79
N VAL A 387 -9.66 -3.31 13.31
CA VAL A 387 -8.24 -3.65 13.28
C VAL A 387 -7.84 -3.70 11.82
N ASP A 388 -6.91 -2.82 11.42
CA ASP A 388 -6.36 -2.76 10.05
C ASP A 388 -6.09 -4.18 9.49
N ASP A 389 -6.17 -4.36 8.18
CA ASP A 389 -5.95 -5.65 7.54
C ASP A 389 -4.71 -5.67 6.69
N PHE A 390 -4.22 -6.88 6.42
CA PHE A 390 -3.15 -7.07 5.47
C PHE A 390 -3.39 -8.24 4.54
N TYR A 391 -3.19 -7.99 3.25
CA TYR A 391 -3.30 -8.99 2.19
C TYR A 391 -2.12 -8.92 1.22
N GLU A 392 -1.92 -9.99 0.47
CA GLU A 392 -0.84 -10.10 -0.51
C GLU A 392 -1.41 -10.53 -1.85
N THR A 393 -0.86 -9.96 -2.91
CA THR A 393 -1.18 -10.42 -4.26
C THR A 393 0.00 -10.24 -5.23
N GLY A 394 -0.01 -11.03 -6.31
CA GLY A 394 0.91 -10.84 -7.41
C GLY A 394 0.54 -9.63 -8.28
N LYS A 395 1.46 -9.21 -9.15
CA LYS A 395 1.15 -8.17 -10.15
C LYS A 395 -0.05 -8.60 -10.99
N ASN A 396 -0.96 -7.67 -11.25
CA ASN A 396 -2.17 -7.89 -12.06
C ASN A 396 -3.10 -9.02 -11.55
N ARG A 397 -2.92 -9.50 -10.31
CA ARG A 397 -3.75 -10.57 -9.73
C ARG A 397 -4.72 -9.99 -8.71
N PRO A 398 -6.03 -10.20 -8.85
CA PRO A 398 -6.98 -9.84 -7.81
C PRO A 398 -6.78 -10.68 -6.54
N VAL A 399 -7.08 -10.10 -5.39
CA VAL A 399 -7.17 -10.79 -4.10
C VAL A 399 -8.49 -10.47 -3.44
N SER A 400 -9.06 -11.44 -2.74
CA SER A 400 -10.29 -11.29 -1.97
C SER A 400 -10.03 -11.67 -0.52
N GLY A 401 -10.73 -11.02 0.39
CA GLY A 401 -10.61 -11.22 1.83
C GLY A 401 -11.86 -10.77 2.57
N ASN A 402 -11.80 -10.78 3.89
CA ASN A 402 -12.85 -10.23 4.74
C ASN A 402 -12.22 -9.42 5.88
N VAL A 403 -12.56 -8.13 5.93
CA VAL A 403 -12.01 -7.19 6.90
C VAL A 403 -12.52 -7.39 8.34
N LEU A 404 -13.65 -8.08 8.51
CA LEU A 404 -14.23 -8.34 9.83
C LEU A 404 -13.60 -9.54 10.56
N GLU A 405 -12.55 -10.18 10.01
CA GLU A 405 -11.98 -11.40 10.60
C GLU A 405 -11.19 -11.14 11.90
N ASN A 406 -10.58 -9.96 12.01
CA ASN A 406 -9.76 -9.51 13.13
C ASN A 406 -10.40 -8.33 13.92
N ASP A 407 -11.52 -7.81 13.45
CA ASP A 407 -12.34 -6.83 14.15
C ASP A 407 -13.05 -7.45 15.35
N PHE A 408 -13.26 -6.65 16.40
CA PHE A 408 -13.96 -7.11 17.58
C PHE A 408 -14.79 -6.02 18.25
N ASP A 409 -15.75 -6.48 19.04
CA ASP A 409 -16.66 -5.67 19.83
C ASP A 409 -16.69 -6.26 21.24
N LEU A 410 -16.35 -5.45 22.24
CA LEU A 410 -16.22 -5.93 23.63
C LEU A 410 -17.57 -6.29 24.24
N GLU A 411 -18.64 -5.66 23.75
CA GLU A 411 -20.03 -5.90 24.13
C GLU A 411 -20.62 -7.11 23.39
N ASN A 412 -19.93 -7.58 22.34
CA ASN A 412 -20.36 -8.58 21.36
C ASN A 412 -21.58 -8.15 20.53
N ASP A 413 -21.72 -6.85 20.30
CA ASP A 413 -22.64 -6.32 19.29
C ASP A 413 -22.16 -6.69 17.88
N THR A 414 -23.10 -6.78 16.93
CA THR A 414 -22.81 -7.24 15.57
C THR A 414 -22.21 -6.12 14.73
N GLN A 415 -20.98 -6.32 14.31
CA GLN A 415 -20.25 -5.40 13.43
C GLN A 415 -20.66 -5.54 11.96
N ILE A 416 -20.80 -4.41 11.27
CA ILE A 416 -21.01 -4.30 9.82
C ILE A 416 -20.06 -3.26 9.21
N VAL A 417 -19.61 -3.50 7.98
CA VAL A 417 -18.87 -2.49 7.22
C VAL A 417 -19.84 -1.47 6.64
N SER A 418 -19.64 -0.20 6.97
CA SER A 418 -20.43 0.92 6.44
C SER A 418 -19.87 1.47 5.13
N THR A 419 -18.56 1.36 4.92
CA THR A 419 -17.87 1.68 3.65
C THR A 419 -18.14 0.58 2.63
N THR A 420 -19.15 0.76 1.77
CA THR A 420 -19.53 -0.25 0.76
C THR A 420 -19.49 0.30 -0.66
N GLY A 421 -19.25 -0.58 -1.63
CA GLY A 421 -19.21 -0.25 -3.06
C GLY A 421 -17.82 -0.40 -3.68
N THR A 422 -17.65 0.16 -4.89
CA THR A 422 -16.40 0.08 -5.67
C THR A 422 -15.71 1.44 -5.75
N PHE A 423 -14.42 1.50 -5.37
CA PHE A 423 -13.63 2.72 -5.41
C PHE A 423 -12.15 2.43 -5.72
N ALA A 424 -11.37 3.49 -5.95
CA ALA A 424 -9.95 3.41 -6.22
C ALA A 424 -9.14 3.43 -4.92
N THR A 425 -8.05 2.68 -4.88
CA THR A 425 -7.08 2.63 -3.78
C THR A 425 -5.98 3.69 -3.95
N ASP A 426 -5.13 3.86 -2.94
CA ASP A 426 -4.07 4.89 -2.88
C ASP A 426 -3.10 4.87 -4.07
N LYS A 427 -2.79 3.70 -4.63
CA LYS A 427 -1.93 3.53 -5.81
C LYS A 427 -2.71 3.22 -7.10
N GLY A 428 -4.02 3.44 -7.10
CA GLY A 428 -4.85 3.37 -8.31
C GLY A 428 -5.32 1.97 -8.69
N GLY A 429 -5.22 0.99 -7.79
CA GLY A 429 -6.01 -0.24 -7.88
C GLY A 429 -7.50 0.01 -7.65
N SER A 430 -8.32 -1.04 -7.79
CA SER A 430 -9.77 -0.97 -7.57
C SER A 430 -10.19 -1.98 -6.52
N VAL A 431 -10.94 -1.52 -5.51
CA VAL A 431 -11.54 -2.37 -4.48
C VAL A 431 -13.06 -2.35 -4.61
N THR A 432 -13.69 -3.51 -4.46
CA THR A 432 -15.13 -3.65 -4.19
C THR A 432 -15.31 -4.28 -2.83
N ILE A 433 -15.96 -3.59 -1.89
CA ILE A 433 -16.20 -4.07 -0.52
C ILE A 433 -17.70 -4.09 -0.18
N ASN A 434 -18.13 -5.13 0.53
CA ASN A 434 -19.52 -5.39 0.92
C ASN A 434 -19.74 -5.15 2.42
N SER A 435 -21.01 -5.02 2.83
CA SER A 435 -21.36 -4.75 4.23
C SER A 435 -21.01 -5.89 5.20
N ASP A 436 -20.84 -7.12 4.69
CA ASP A 436 -20.42 -8.29 5.45
C ASP A 436 -18.89 -8.40 5.59
N GLY A 437 -18.17 -7.35 5.20
CA GLY A 437 -16.72 -7.25 5.25
C GLY A 437 -15.99 -7.91 4.08
N THR A 438 -16.68 -8.69 3.24
CA THR A 438 -16.02 -9.29 2.08
C THR A 438 -15.61 -8.23 1.07
N PHE A 439 -14.38 -8.32 0.57
CA PHE A 439 -13.89 -7.43 -0.48
C PHE A 439 -13.15 -8.17 -1.59
N THR A 440 -12.98 -7.50 -2.73
CA THR A 440 -12.09 -7.90 -3.81
C THR A 440 -11.30 -6.71 -4.30
N TYR A 441 -9.99 -6.78 -4.18
CA TYR A 441 -9.04 -5.80 -4.70
C TYR A 441 -8.43 -6.30 -6.02
N THR A 442 -8.28 -5.40 -6.99
CA THR A 442 -7.62 -5.64 -8.28
C THR A 442 -6.54 -4.57 -8.50
N PRO A 443 -5.25 -4.95 -8.60
CA PRO A 443 -4.17 -4.01 -8.92
C PRO A 443 -4.36 -3.33 -10.28
N PRO A 444 -3.77 -2.13 -10.50
CA PRO A 444 -3.79 -1.49 -11.81
C PRO A 444 -3.02 -2.32 -12.85
N VAL A 445 -3.49 -2.28 -14.10
CA VAL A 445 -2.87 -3.01 -15.23
C VAL A 445 -1.45 -2.51 -15.47
N GLY A 446 -0.50 -3.45 -15.53
CA GLY A 446 0.95 -3.19 -15.58
C GLY A 446 1.63 -3.40 -14.22
N GLY A 447 0.86 -3.41 -13.13
CA GLY A 447 1.30 -3.70 -11.77
C GLY A 447 2.37 -2.75 -11.22
N PHE A 448 2.56 -2.79 -9.91
CA PHE A 448 3.73 -2.23 -9.24
C PHE A 448 4.31 -3.30 -8.30
N SER A 449 5.55 -3.09 -7.85
CA SER A 449 6.18 -3.87 -6.78
C SER A 449 6.26 -2.97 -5.55
N ASP A 450 5.12 -2.73 -4.91
CA ASP A 450 4.95 -1.75 -3.84
C ASP A 450 3.65 -2.07 -3.08
N PHE A 451 3.38 -1.32 -2.01
CA PHE A 451 2.15 -1.42 -1.24
C PHE A 451 1.06 -0.53 -1.81
N ASP A 452 -0.17 -1.03 -1.80
CA ASP A 452 -1.40 -0.27 -1.96
C ASP A 452 -2.19 -0.27 -0.64
N SER A 453 -3.13 0.66 -0.48
CA SER A 453 -4.03 0.62 0.65
C SER A 453 -5.39 1.26 0.39
N PHE A 454 -6.36 0.93 1.24
CA PHE A 454 -7.65 1.58 1.31
C PHE A 454 -8.22 1.49 2.73
N LYS A 455 -9.07 2.45 3.12
CA LYS A 455 -9.71 2.45 4.46
C LYS A 455 -11.14 1.93 4.42
N TYR A 456 -11.60 1.36 5.52
CA TYR A 456 -12.97 0.96 5.75
C TYR A 456 -13.43 1.37 7.15
N THR A 457 -14.74 1.63 7.28
CA THR A 457 -15.36 1.98 8.55
C THR A 457 -16.29 0.85 8.97
N VAL A 458 -16.08 0.33 10.18
CA VAL A 458 -16.96 -0.65 10.83
C VAL A 458 -17.86 0.09 11.80
N CYS A 459 -19.12 -0.31 11.86
CA CYS A 459 -20.02 0.12 12.92
C CYS A 459 -20.70 -1.10 13.53
N ASP A 460 -20.89 -1.08 14.84
CA ASP A 460 -21.72 -2.08 15.52
C ASP A 460 -23.22 -1.76 15.35
N ASN A 461 -24.07 -2.61 15.92
CA ASN A 461 -25.51 -2.41 16.00
C ASN A 461 -26.01 -2.04 17.41
N GLY A 462 -25.10 -1.64 18.30
CA GLY A 462 -25.42 -1.17 19.65
C GLY A 462 -26.06 0.22 19.65
N THR A 463 -26.45 0.71 20.83
CA THR A 463 -27.12 2.03 20.98
C THR A 463 -26.57 2.77 22.20
N PRO A 464 -25.86 3.90 22.03
CA PRO A 464 -25.53 4.56 20.77
C PRO A 464 -24.57 3.73 19.90
N GLN A 465 -24.76 3.70 18.58
CA GLN A 465 -23.90 2.98 17.65
C GLN A 465 -22.45 3.48 17.77
N ALA A 466 -21.49 2.56 17.94
CA ALA A 466 -20.07 2.90 17.83
C ALA A 466 -19.57 2.55 16.43
N CYS A 467 -18.63 3.36 15.94
CA CYS A 467 -17.92 3.13 14.68
C CYS A 467 -16.42 3.33 14.90
N ASP A 468 -15.59 2.53 14.23
CA ASP A 468 -14.14 2.66 14.17
C ASP A 468 -13.68 2.49 12.72
N GLU A 469 -12.50 3.00 12.41
CA GLU A 469 -11.92 2.97 11.07
C GLU A 469 -10.61 2.20 11.09
N ALA A 470 -10.40 1.41 10.04
CA ALA A 470 -9.22 0.60 9.83
C ALA A 470 -8.75 0.68 8.37
N GLU A 471 -7.47 0.40 8.13
CA GLU A 471 -6.80 0.42 6.84
C GLU A 471 -6.50 -1.00 6.37
N VAL A 472 -6.90 -1.35 5.15
CA VAL A 472 -6.46 -2.57 4.47
C VAL A 472 -5.23 -2.22 3.66
N VAL A 473 -4.11 -2.87 3.94
CA VAL A 473 -2.88 -2.73 3.16
C VAL A 473 -2.61 -3.98 2.34
N ILE A 474 -2.23 -3.78 1.08
CA ILE A 474 -2.03 -4.85 0.12
C ILE A 474 -0.64 -4.76 -0.47
N ALA A 475 0.19 -5.77 -0.20
CA ALA A 475 1.46 -5.91 -0.89
C ALA A 475 1.24 -6.47 -2.30
N VAL A 476 1.59 -5.69 -3.33
CA VAL A 476 1.45 -6.09 -4.73
C VAL A 476 2.82 -6.42 -5.31
N GLY A 477 3.01 -7.67 -5.72
CA GLY A 477 4.18 -8.08 -6.49
C GLY A 477 5.52 -7.78 -5.80
N ILE A 478 5.56 -7.87 -4.47
CA ILE A 478 6.77 -7.65 -3.69
C ILE A 478 7.46 -8.99 -3.42
N CYS A 479 8.77 -9.02 -3.66
CA CYS A 479 9.64 -10.09 -3.26
C CYS A 479 10.70 -9.56 -2.32
N SER A 480 11.17 -10.43 -1.42
CA SER A 480 12.17 -10.04 -0.44
C SER A 480 13.28 -11.06 -0.33
N LYS A 481 14.45 -10.57 0.10
CA LYS A 481 15.61 -11.36 0.44
C LYS A 481 15.88 -11.19 1.93
N ALA A 482 15.96 -12.32 2.64
CA ALA A 482 16.23 -12.31 4.08
C ALA A 482 17.59 -11.68 4.40
N VAL A 483 17.63 -10.95 5.50
CA VAL A 483 18.81 -10.35 6.12
C VAL A 483 18.97 -10.98 7.50
N GLU A 484 20.01 -11.78 7.69
CA GLU A 484 20.31 -12.40 8.98
C GLU A 484 20.95 -11.35 9.91
N GLY A 485 20.35 -11.14 11.08
CA GLY A 485 20.92 -10.26 12.11
C GLY A 485 21.65 -11.03 13.21
N GLU A 486 22.18 -10.29 14.16
CA GLU A 486 23.05 -10.83 15.23
C GLU A 486 22.24 -11.15 16.51
N PRO A 487 22.55 -12.25 17.22
CA PRO A 487 21.95 -12.54 18.51
C PRO A 487 22.50 -11.62 19.62
N PHE A 488 21.67 -11.32 20.62
CA PHE A 488 22.06 -10.51 21.77
C PHE A 488 21.62 -11.15 23.09
N LYS A 489 22.50 -11.12 24.10
CA LYS A 489 22.23 -11.69 25.42
C LYS A 489 23.07 -11.03 26.51
N TRP A 490 22.42 -10.67 27.62
CA TRP A 490 23.12 -10.32 28.85
C TRP A 490 22.28 -10.61 30.09
N SER A 491 22.96 -10.66 31.23
CA SER A 491 22.36 -10.75 32.56
C SER A 491 23.21 -9.95 33.55
N ASP A 492 22.59 -9.13 34.38
CA ASP A 492 23.23 -8.52 35.54
C ASP A 492 22.65 -9.11 36.83
N THR A 493 23.55 -9.58 37.70
CA THR A 493 23.23 -10.19 39.00
C THR A 493 23.79 -9.37 40.16
N ASN A 494 24.49 -8.26 39.89
CA ASN A 494 25.22 -7.49 40.90
C ASN A 494 24.35 -6.41 41.56
N LEU A 495 23.64 -6.78 42.62
CA LEU A 495 23.14 -5.83 43.62
C LEU A 495 24.20 -5.61 44.70
N ASN A 496 25.28 -4.88 44.38
CA ASN A 496 26.28 -4.51 45.39
C ASN A 496 25.83 -3.30 46.23
N GLY A 497 24.60 -3.29 46.75
CA GLY A 497 24.11 -2.42 47.84
C GLY A 497 24.29 -0.90 47.71
N ALA A 498 24.90 -0.41 46.62
CA ALA A 498 25.06 0.97 46.28
C ALA A 498 23.90 1.30 45.35
N VAL A 499 22.98 2.11 45.85
CA VAL A 499 21.97 2.80 45.05
C VAL A 499 22.72 3.51 43.92
N LYS A 500 22.71 2.94 42.71
CA LYS A 500 23.08 3.68 41.51
C LYS A 500 22.04 4.77 41.38
N THR A 501 22.50 6.00 41.27
CA THR A 501 21.65 7.18 41.05
C THR A 501 20.95 7.13 39.69
N ASP A 502 21.35 6.21 38.81
CA ASP A 502 20.70 5.81 37.55
C ASP A 502 20.35 4.31 37.55
N ASN A 503 19.11 3.95 37.87
CA ASN A 503 18.70 2.54 38.02
C ASN A 503 18.44 1.82 36.68
N THR A 504 19.19 2.15 35.62
CA THR A 504 18.98 1.66 34.24
C THR A 504 20.25 0.99 33.70
N LEU A 505 20.13 -0.24 33.20
CA LEU A 505 21.15 -0.95 32.44
C LEU A 505 21.04 -0.56 30.97
N SER A 506 22.16 -0.23 30.32
CA SER A 506 22.20 0.11 28.90
C SER A 506 23.29 -0.67 28.18
N LYS A 507 22.96 -1.26 27.03
CA LYS A 507 23.88 -2.03 26.17
C LYS A 507 23.63 -1.71 24.70
N THR A 508 24.70 -1.45 23.96
CA THR A 508 24.62 -1.19 22.52
C THR A 508 24.98 -2.45 21.73
N ILE A 509 24.15 -2.77 20.75
CA ILE A 509 24.33 -3.82 19.75
C ILE A 509 24.23 -3.21 18.34
N THR A 510 24.70 -3.94 17.33
CA THR A 510 24.52 -3.57 15.92
C THR A 510 23.69 -4.61 15.21
N GLN A 511 22.90 -4.17 14.22
CA GLN A 511 22.12 -5.02 13.34
C GLN A 511 22.27 -4.55 11.90
N PRO A 512 22.24 -5.44 10.90
CA PRO A 512 22.38 -5.04 9.51
C PRO A 512 21.22 -4.15 9.03
N ALA A 513 21.48 -3.38 7.97
CA ALA A 513 20.45 -2.61 7.28
C ALA A 513 19.42 -3.51 6.58
N ALA A 514 18.15 -3.11 6.63
CA ALA A 514 17.03 -3.81 5.99
C ALA A 514 15.98 -2.78 5.55
N ASN A 515 15.64 -2.76 4.26
CA ASN A 515 14.71 -1.77 3.69
C ASN A 515 13.24 -2.24 3.67
N TYR A 516 12.98 -3.49 4.03
CA TYR A 516 11.65 -4.08 4.04
C TYR A 516 11.18 -4.42 5.46
N GLY A 517 11.84 -3.87 6.48
CA GLY A 517 11.50 -4.09 7.89
C GLY A 517 12.48 -5.02 8.60
N PHE A 518 12.39 -5.00 9.93
CA PHE A 518 13.30 -5.67 10.85
C PHE A 518 12.55 -6.15 12.09
N VAL A 519 12.93 -7.29 12.63
CA VAL A 519 12.29 -7.96 13.76
C VAL A 519 13.33 -8.28 14.81
N PHE A 520 12.97 -8.08 16.07
CA PHE A 520 13.71 -8.51 17.25
C PHE A 520 12.86 -9.50 18.02
N ASP A 521 13.28 -10.76 17.99
CA ASP A 521 12.67 -11.83 18.76
C ASP A 521 13.40 -11.97 20.08
N ILE A 522 12.71 -11.67 21.18
CA ILE A 522 13.20 -11.77 22.54
C ILE A 522 12.63 -13.05 23.15
N ILE A 523 13.51 -13.97 23.55
CA ILE A 523 13.15 -15.28 24.10
C ILE A 523 13.22 -15.33 25.63
N GLU A 524 13.94 -14.41 26.26
CA GLU A 524 13.93 -14.21 27.71
C GLU A 524 13.95 -12.71 28.05
N LEU A 525 13.13 -12.30 29.03
CA LEU A 525 13.02 -10.92 29.52
C LEU A 525 12.67 -10.94 31.01
N ASP A 526 13.27 -10.06 31.82
CA ASP A 526 13.02 -10.01 33.28
C ASP A 526 11.97 -8.97 33.71
N ASN A 527 12.16 -7.68 33.40
CA ASN A 527 11.28 -6.61 33.92
C ASN A 527 10.79 -5.68 32.82
N SER A 528 11.73 -5.13 32.07
CA SER A 528 11.49 -4.08 31.10
C SER A 528 12.58 -4.05 30.06
N PHE A 529 12.25 -3.38 28.96
CA PHE A 529 13.24 -2.87 28.04
C PHE A 529 12.71 -1.65 27.29
N ASN A 530 13.63 -0.91 26.69
CA ASN A 530 13.37 -0.05 25.56
C ASN A 530 14.58 -0.15 24.61
N MET A 531 14.42 0.33 23.38
CA MET A 531 15.50 0.32 22.39
C MET A 531 15.63 1.72 21.81
N GLU A 532 16.83 2.29 21.83
CA GLU A 532 17.14 3.49 21.06
C GLU A 532 17.89 3.09 19.79
N ILE A 533 17.23 3.25 18.65
CA ILE A 533 17.69 2.79 17.35
C ILE A 533 18.03 4.01 16.52
N ASN A 534 19.29 4.13 16.11
CA ASN A 534 19.81 5.26 15.35
C ASN A 534 19.46 6.64 15.98
N GLY A 535 19.43 6.69 17.32
CA GLY A 535 19.14 7.91 18.10
C GLY A 535 17.66 8.18 18.39
N VAL A 536 16.74 7.28 17.99
CA VAL A 536 15.30 7.40 18.30
C VAL A 536 14.86 6.24 19.17
N LYS A 537 14.23 6.55 20.30
CA LYS A 537 13.67 5.52 21.20
C LYS A 537 12.48 4.83 20.56
N LEU A 538 12.33 3.54 20.81
CA LEU A 538 11.23 2.71 20.33
C LEU A 538 9.91 3.12 21.01
N ALA A 539 9.92 3.37 22.31
CA ALA A 539 8.79 3.94 23.05
C ALA A 539 9.17 5.22 23.81
N VAL A 540 8.20 6.11 24.05
CA VAL A 540 8.43 7.40 24.75
C VAL A 540 8.88 7.22 26.21
N ALA A 541 8.52 6.10 26.83
CA ALA A 541 9.00 5.67 28.14
C ALA A 541 9.50 4.22 28.10
N GLU A 542 10.25 3.79 29.12
CA GLU A 542 10.64 2.39 29.29
C GLU A 542 9.39 1.48 29.30
N ILE A 543 9.43 0.35 28.59
CA ILE A 543 8.30 -0.57 28.50
C ILE A 543 8.35 -1.52 29.69
N GLU A 544 7.36 -1.41 30.58
CA GLU A 544 7.35 -2.07 31.88
C GLU A 544 6.35 -3.22 31.89
N PHE A 545 6.83 -4.44 32.11
CA PHE A 545 6.03 -5.67 32.18
C PHE A 545 5.77 -6.13 33.62
N LYS A 546 6.43 -5.48 34.59
CA LYS A 546 6.41 -5.84 36.01
C LYS A 546 5.81 -4.71 36.85
N SER A 547 5.06 -5.05 37.89
CA SER A 547 4.48 -4.06 38.81
C SER A 547 5.41 -3.65 39.96
N SER A 548 6.18 -4.58 40.51
CA SER A 548 7.00 -4.35 41.70
C SER A 548 8.30 -3.63 41.37
N GLY A 549 8.58 -2.49 42.04
CA GLY A 549 9.81 -1.70 41.88
C GLY A 549 9.83 -0.77 40.66
N THR A 550 8.71 -0.70 39.94
CA THR A 550 8.53 0.06 38.70
C THR A 550 8.19 1.52 39.00
N PRO A 551 8.84 2.51 38.35
CA PRO A 551 8.46 3.92 38.46
C PRO A 551 7.01 4.16 38.03
N ALA A 552 6.35 5.17 38.62
CA ALA A 552 5.01 5.56 38.18
C ALA A 552 5.00 5.89 36.67
N PRO A 553 3.98 5.44 35.90
CA PRO A 553 2.69 4.92 36.35
C PRO A 553 2.61 3.40 36.60
N GLY A 554 3.72 2.65 36.52
CA GLY A 554 3.73 1.17 36.66
C GLY A 554 3.72 0.46 35.31
N ILE A 555 3.15 -0.76 35.25
CA ILE A 555 2.98 -1.50 33.98
C ILE A 555 2.29 -0.59 32.96
N ASN A 556 2.87 -0.52 31.77
CA ASN A 556 2.42 0.37 30.70
C ASN A 556 2.32 -0.34 29.34
N ILE A 557 2.28 -1.68 29.37
CA ILE A 557 1.98 -2.55 28.22
C ILE A 557 1.01 -3.67 28.61
N ARG A 558 0.07 -3.97 27.72
CA ARG A 558 -0.96 -5.02 27.93
C ARG A 558 -1.32 -5.69 26.61
N PHE A 559 -1.98 -6.83 26.66
CA PHE A 559 -2.55 -7.46 25.47
C PHE A 559 -3.72 -6.62 24.94
N ALA A 560 -3.93 -6.62 23.61
CA ALA A 560 -5.02 -5.89 22.97
C ALA A 560 -6.40 -6.28 23.51
N ASP A 561 -6.57 -7.55 23.94
CA ASP A 561 -7.78 -8.07 24.60
C ASP A 561 -7.94 -7.63 26.07
N GLY A 562 -7.10 -6.73 26.55
CA GLY A 562 -7.14 -6.18 27.90
C GLY A 562 -6.40 -7.01 28.97
N ASN A 563 -5.90 -8.20 28.64
CA ASN A 563 -5.13 -9.01 29.59
C ASN A 563 -3.80 -8.32 29.95
N ASN A 564 -3.36 -8.48 31.20
CA ASN A 564 -2.08 -7.95 31.68
C ASN A 564 -1.08 -9.07 32.00
N TYR A 565 0.21 -8.74 31.88
CA TYR A 565 1.27 -9.53 32.50
C TYR A 565 1.13 -9.53 34.04
N GLU A 566 1.57 -10.60 34.70
CA GLU A 566 1.43 -10.90 36.14
C GLU A 566 -0.01 -11.17 36.63
N THR A 567 -1.02 -10.52 36.05
CA THR A 567 -2.42 -10.66 36.47
C THR A 567 -3.13 -11.80 35.74
N ASN A 568 -3.02 -11.82 34.42
CA ASN A 568 -3.70 -12.78 33.56
C ASN A 568 -2.74 -13.85 33.00
N THR A 569 -1.43 -13.66 33.20
CA THR A 569 -0.37 -14.55 32.71
C THR A 569 0.66 -14.77 33.82
N GLN A 570 1.62 -15.67 33.60
CA GLN A 570 2.77 -15.78 34.50
C GLN A 570 3.62 -14.52 34.48
N ASP A 571 4.39 -14.32 35.53
CA ASP A 571 5.43 -13.29 35.58
C ASP A 571 6.39 -13.46 34.39
N ILE A 572 6.66 -12.38 33.66
CA ILE A 572 7.42 -12.47 32.41
C ILE A 572 8.83 -13.05 32.62
N TRP A 573 9.46 -12.81 33.78
CA TRP A 573 10.77 -13.35 34.14
C TRP A 573 10.80 -14.86 34.38
N GLN A 574 9.64 -15.48 34.59
CA GLN A 574 9.49 -16.93 34.74
C GLN A 574 9.21 -17.61 33.39
N MET A 575 8.94 -16.82 32.35
CA MET A 575 8.58 -17.33 31.04
C MET A 575 9.78 -17.42 30.10
N ARG A 576 9.69 -18.32 29.13
CA ARG A 576 10.71 -18.50 28.09
C ARG A 576 10.09 -18.77 26.73
N GLY A 577 10.51 -18.02 25.73
CA GLY A 577 10.19 -18.24 24.33
C GLY A 577 11.08 -19.31 23.68
N THR A 578 10.71 -19.70 22.47
CA THR A 578 11.55 -20.44 21.53
C THR A 578 11.90 -19.56 20.35
N ALA A 579 12.76 -20.03 19.45
CA ALA A 579 13.10 -19.28 18.25
C ALA A 579 11.92 -19.11 17.28
N ASP A 580 10.98 -20.06 17.24
CA ASP A 580 9.78 -19.97 16.39
C ASP A 580 8.62 -19.24 17.09
N ARG A 581 8.59 -19.30 18.44
CA ARG A 581 7.56 -18.71 19.31
C ARG A 581 8.24 -17.91 20.42
N PRO A 582 8.76 -16.71 20.09
CA PRO A 582 9.46 -15.87 21.05
C PRO A 582 8.55 -15.48 22.22
N LEU A 583 9.15 -14.99 23.29
CA LEU A 583 8.38 -14.48 24.44
C LEU A 583 7.79 -13.12 24.10
N ILE A 584 8.60 -12.27 23.48
CA ILE A 584 8.24 -10.96 22.97
C ILE A 584 8.81 -10.86 21.55
N ARG A 585 7.99 -10.41 20.61
CA ARG A 585 8.41 -10.09 19.25
C ARG A 585 8.21 -8.60 19.05
N VAL A 586 9.32 -7.89 18.91
CA VAL A 586 9.34 -6.49 18.51
C VAL A 586 9.59 -6.44 17.02
N MET A 587 8.88 -5.56 16.37
CA MET A 587 8.82 -5.55 14.94
C MET A 587 9.01 -4.07 14.55
N ILE A 588 9.69 -3.80 13.44
CA ILE A 588 9.84 -2.46 12.85
C ILE A 588 9.57 -2.55 11.35
N GLY A 589 8.51 -1.88 10.88
CA GLY A 589 8.12 -1.89 9.48
C GLY A 589 9.04 -1.04 8.59
N PRO A 590 8.88 -1.09 7.25
CA PRO A 590 9.66 -0.28 6.30
C PRO A 590 9.58 1.23 6.56
N THR A 591 8.46 1.70 7.11
CA THR A 591 8.23 3.11 7.47
C THR A 591 8.77 3.49 8.84
N GLY A 592 9.34 2.54 9.59
CA GLY A 592 9.81 2.73 10.96
C GLY A 592 8.74 2.54 12.03
N LYS A 593 7.49 2.29 11.64
CA LYS A 593 6.41 2.00 12.59
C LYS A 593 6.72 0.74 13.40
N VAL A 594 6.40 0.75 14.68
CA VAL A 594 6.70 -0.35 15.60
C VAL A 594 5.41 -1.08 15.95
N SER A 595 5.45 -2.41 15.90
CA SER A 595 4.43 -3.29 16.46
C SER A 595 5.08 -4.27 17.41
N MET A 596 4.28 -4.82 18.32
CA MET A 596 4.79 -5.64 19.39
C MET A 596 3.81 -6.74 19.74
N TYR A 597 4.32 -7.97 19.83
CA TYR A 597 3.54 -9.13 20.21
C TYR A 597 4.17 -9.82 21.40
N GLY A 598 3.34 -10.43 22.22
CA GLY A 598 3.77 -11.13 23.41
C GLY A 598 3.11 -12.48 23.54
N SER A 599 3.80 -13.41 24.21
CA SER A 599 3.19 -14.67 24.58
C SER A 599 2.56 -14.60 25.96
N LYS A 600 1.41 -15.26 26.11
CA LYS A 600 0.72 -15.44 27.40
C LYS A 600 1.25 -16.64 28.20
N THR A 601 1.98 -17.55 27.56
CA THR A 601 2.60 -18.73 28.19
C THR A 601 3.99 -19.01 27.61
N SER A 602 4.81 -19.83 28.28
CA SER A 602 6.14 -20.18 27.75
C SER A 602 6.04 -20.91 26.41
N GLY A 603 6.65 -20.35 25.37
CA GLY A 603 6.60 -20.86 24.00
C GLY A 603 5.18 -20.95 23.42
N GLY A 604 4.26 -20.08 23.88
CA GLY A 604 2.86 -20.01 23.47
C GLY A 604 2.64 -19.18 22.20
N GLU A 605 1.37 -18.95 21.83
CA GLU A 605 1.04 -18.09 20.69
C GLU A 605 1.40 -16.64 21.02
N LEU A 606 1.60 -15.85 19.96
CA LEU A 606 1.85 -14.43 20.06
C LEU A 606 0.53 -13.68 19.89
N TYR A 607 0.26 -12.76 20.79
CA TYR A 607 -0.91 -11.90 20.77
C TYR A 607 -0.46 -10.43 20.70
N PRO A 608 -1.19 -9.53 20.03
CA PRO A 608 -0.84 -8.13 19.95
C PRO A 608 -0.73 -7.48 21.33
N LEU A 609 0.26 -6.62 21.50
CA LEU A 609 0.50 -5.82 22.70
C LEU A 609 0.30 -4.34 22.39
N VAL A 610 -0.43 -3.65 23.27
CA VAL A 610 -0.68 -2.20 23.19
C VAL A 610 -0.06 -1.49 24.39
N LEU A 611 0.54 -0.34 24.14
CA LEU A 611 1.03 0.56 25.18
C LEU A 611 -0.13 1.35 25.79
N PHE A 612 -0.07 1.61 27.09
CA PHE A 612 -1.07 2.40 27.82
C PHE A 612 -0.39 3.28 28.88
N ASN A 613 -1.19 3.96 29.73
CA ASN A 613 -0.68 4.83 30.79
C ASN A 613 0.25 5.96 30.29
N GLY A 614 -0.06 6.55 29.13
CA GLY A 614 0.72 7.65 28.54
C GLY A 614 2.02 7.22 27.84
N ASN A 615 2.27 5.92 27.70
CA ASN A 615 3.34 5.41 26.82
C ASN A 615 2.79 5.18 25.40
N SER A 616 3.66 5.30 24.41
CA SER A 616 3.37 5.13 22.98
C SER A 616 4.64 4.80 22.21
N PHE A 617 4.50 4.12 21.07
CA PHE A 617 5.62 3.86 20.17
C PHE A 617 5.97 5.11 19.37
N ASN A 618 7.27 5.30 19.09
CA ASN A 618 7.72 6.27 18.10
C ASN A 618 7.86 5.60 16.73
N VAL A 619 7.93 6.41 15.68
CA VAL A 619 8.41 5.97 14.36
C VAL A 619 9.94 5.96 14.40
N VAL A 620 10.52 4.78 14.20
CA VAL A 620 11.95 4.52 14.36
C VAL A 620 12.66 4.46 13.00
N PRO A 621 13.69 5.28 12.74
CA PRO A 621 14.41 5.25 11.48
C PRO A 621 15.34 4.03 11.40
N MET A 622 15.22 3.27 10.32
CA MET A 622 16.13 2.17 9.98
C MET A 622 17.09 2.60 8.88
N HIS A 623 18.35 2.17 8.96
CA HIS A 623 19.28 2.22 7.84
C HIS A 623 18.81 1.24 6.75
N VAL A 624 18.75 1.74 5.51
CA VAL A 624 18.12 1.06 4.35
C VAL A 624 19.08 0.98 3.17
N GLY A 625 20.13 0.15 3.31
CA GLY A 625 21.06 -0.11 2.21
C GLY A 625 22.01 1.06 1.89
N ASP A 626 22.22 1.97 2.84
CA ASP A 626 23.20 3.05 2.78
C ASP A 626 24.63 2.62 3.16
N GLY A 627 24.81 1.33 3.49
CA GLY A 627 26.10 0.74 3.82
C GLY A 627 26.48 0.84 5.30
N GLU A 628 25.60 1.37 6.13
CA GLU A 628 25.76 1.45 7.59
C GLU A 628 24.87 0.42 8.30
N ASP A 629 25.34 -0.10 9.43
CA ASP A 629 24.53 -0.96 10.30
C ASP A 629 23.65 -0.10 11.21
N ASN A 630 22.48 -0.63 11.57
CA ASN A 630 21.65 -0.07 12.63
C ASN A 630 22.37 -0.18 13.97
N VAL A 631 22.42 0.93 14.71
CA VAL A 631 22.98 0.98 16.07
C VAL A 631 21.83 1.01 17.06
N ILE A 632 21.73 -0.02 17.91
CA ILE A 632 20.64 -0.19 18.86
C ILE A 632 21.19 -0.16 20.27
N THR A 633 20.75 0.80 21.07
CA THR A 633 21.03 0.86 22.50
C THR A 633 19.81 0.37 23.26
N VAL A 634 19.89 -0.86 23.79
CA VAL A 634 18.84 -1.45 24.61
C VAL A 634 18.99 -0.97 26.06
N THR A 635 17.93 -0.42 26.63
CA THR A 635 17.81 -0.07 28.05
C THR A 635 16.95 -1.09 28.79
N GLN A 636 17.21 -1.27 30.09
CA GLN A 636 16.38 -2.05 31.01
C GLN A 636 16.40 -1.38 32.39
N ASN A 637 15.26 -1.30 33.09
CA ASN A 637 15.27 -0.88 34.49
C ASN A 637 15.70 -2.03 35.42
N MET A 638 16.62 -1.72 36.34
CA MET A 638 17.22 -2.70 37.24
C MET A 638 16.35 -2.91 38.48
N VAL A 639 15.49 -3.92 38.45
CA VAL A 639 14.70 -4.38 39.60
C VAL A 639 15.00 -5.85 39.90
N GLY A 640 16.16 -6.11 40.52
CA GLY A 640 16.62 -7.48 40.79
C GLY A 640 17.57 -8.00 39.70
N VAL A 641 17.44 -9.29 39.35
CA VAL A 641 18.31 -9.95 38.35
C VAL A 641 17.83 -9.62 36.94
N THR A 642 18.36 -8.56 36.35
CA THR A 642 17.93 -8.11 35.02
C THR A 642 18.61 -8.89 33.90
N LYS A 643 17.82 -9.50 33.00
CA LYS A 643 18.32 -10.22 31.83
C LYS A 643 17.47 -9.96 30.59
N ILE A 644 18.09 -10.18 29.43
CA ILE A 644 17.42 -10.26 28.13
C ILE A 644 18.22 -11.17 27.20
N GLU A 645 17.52 -11.95 26.38
CA GLU A 645 18.10 -12.77 25.31
C GLU A 645 17.20 -12.68 24.08
N GLY A 646 17.77 -12.40 22.93
CA GLY A 646 17.03 -12.30 21.68
C GLY A 646 17.90 -12.37 20.44
N THR A 647 17.28 -12.22 19.27
CA THR A 647 17.94 -12.18 17.96
C THR A 647 17.23 -11.18 17.05
N GLY A 648 18.02 -10.44 16.27
CA GLY A 648 17.53 -9.55 15.23
C GLY A 648 17.55 -10.23 13.86
N TYR A 649 16.61 -9.90 12.98
CA TYR A 649 16.63 -10.28 11.57
C TYR A 649 15.73 -9.35 10.75
N GLY A 650 15.97 -9.20 9.45
CA GLY A 650 15.17 -8.30 8.60
C GLY A 650 15.05 -8.81 7.17
N ALA A 651 14.48 -7.99 6.30
CA ALA A 651 14.34 -8.31 4.88
C ALA A 651 14.68 -7.11 4.00
N ASN A 652 15.21 -7.37 2.80
CA ASN A 652 15.37 -6.39 1.75
C ASN A 652 14.40 -6.67 0.60
N GLN A 653 13.67 -5.65 0.17
CA GLN A 653 12.85 -5.69 -1.03
C GLN A 653 13.75 -5.87 -2.25
N VAL A 654 13.37 -6.82 -3.11
CA VAL A 654 14.04 -7.11 -4.37
C VAL A 654 13.01 -7.27 -5.47
N ASP A 655 13.42 -7.08 -6.72
CA ASP A 655 12.55 -7.40 -7.86
C ASP A 655 12.19 -8.88 -7.83
N CYS A 656 10.92 -9.20 -8.08
CA CYS A 656 10.47 -10.57 -8.22
C CYS A 656 11.03 -11.15 -9.52
N PRO A 657 11.90 -12.17 -9.45
CA PRO A 657 12.35 -12.84 -10.65
C PRO A 657 11.22 -13.66 -11.26
N ASN A 658 11.02 -13.51 -12.56
CA ASN A 658 10.01 -14.25 -13.31
C ASN A 658 10.66 -15.18 -14.32
N TYR A 659 10.96 -16.40 -13.88
CA TYR A 659 11.59 -17.42 -14.69
C TYR A 659 10.56 -18.31 -15.39
N TRP A 660 10.93 -18.80 -16.58
CA TRP A 660 10.20 -19.89 -17.20
C TRP A 660 10.45 -21.20 -16.45
N TYR A 661 9.38 -21.89 -16.06
CA TYR A 661 9.44 -23.17 -15.36
C TYR A 661 8.66 -24.29 -16.07
N GLY A 662 7.46 -24.03 -16.58
CA GLY A 662 6.59 -25.06 -17.17
C GLY A 662 5.91 -25.95 -16.11
N TYR A 663 4.82 -25.45 -15.52
CA TYR A 663 4.13 -26.09 -14.41
C TYR A 663 3.17 -27.19 -14.90
N GLU A 664 3.05 -28.28 -14.14
CA GLU A 664 2.16 -29.42 -14.45
C GLU A 664 2.29 -30.01 -15.87
N GLY A 665 3.46 -29.87 -16.50
CA GLY A 665 3.71 -30.38 -17.86
C GLY A 665 3.17 -29.47 -18.97
N SER A 666 2.72 -28.26 -18.64
CA SER A 666 2.34 -27.22 -19.59
C SER A 666 3.58 -26.53 -20.15
N ASN A 667 3.59 -26.32 -21.48
CA ASN A 667 4.66 -25.65 -22.23
C ASN A 667 4.21 -24.30 -22.83
N GLU A 668 2.99 -23.87 -22.53
CA GLU A 668 2.36 -22.71 -23.16
C GLU A 668 2.83 -21.38 -22.54
N TRP A 669 3.38 -20.47 -23.36
CA TRP A 669 3.84 -19.15 -22.89
C TRP A 669 2.75 -18.33 -22.22
N ALA A 670 1.53 -18.39 -22.77
CA ALA A 670 0.39 -17.60 -22.29
C ALA A 670 -0.21 -18.11 -20.97
N ASP A 671 0.18 -19.31 -20.54
CA ASP A 671 -0.26 -19.87 -19.27
C ASP A 671 0.56 -19.26 -18.13
N ILE A 672 -0.15 -18.51 -17.30
CA ILE A 672 0.41 -17.75 -16.20
C ILE A 672 1.08 -18.65 -15.16
N GLU A 673 0.63 -19.90 -15.01
CA GLU A 673 1.17 -20.82 -14.01
C GLU A 673 2.55 -21.36 -14.36
N ASN A 674 2.97 -21.25 -15.62
CA ASN A 674 4.29 -21.68 -16.08
C ASN A 674 5.42 -20.73 -15.70
N TRP A 675 5.07 -19.55 -15.19
CA TRP A 675 5.98 -18.48 -14.83
C TRP A 675 6.13 -18.39 -13.31
N THR A 676 7.36 -18.28 -12.79
CA THR A 676 7.60 -18.39 -11.34
C THR A 676 6.95 -17.27 -10.52
N ASP A 677 6.69 -16.10 -11.10
CA ASP A 677 5.99 -14.99 -10.46
C ASP A 677 4.49 -14.91 -10.83
N ASN A 678 3.96 -15.95 -11.48
CA ASN A 678 2.57 -16.03 -11.96
C ASN A 678 2.14 -14.76 -12.73
N TYR A 679 2.95 -14.33 -13.69
CA TYR A 679 2.52 -13.38 -14.71
C TYR A 679 3.23 -13.68 -16.03
N VAL A 680 2.55 -13.43 -17.16
CA VAL A 680 3.15 -13.59 -18.50
C VAL A 680 4.01 -12.35 -18.81
N PRO A 681 5.30 -12.49 -19.15
CA PRO A 681 6.16 -11.34 -19.46
C PRO A 681 5.61 -10.41 -20.54
N GLU A 682 5.71 -9.11 -20.29
CA GLU A 682 5.33 -8.07 -21.25
C GLU A 682 6.41 -7.88 -22.32
N ASN A 683 6.09 -7.10 -23.36
CA ASN A 683 7.05 -6.78 -24.41
C ASN A 683 8.31 -6.13 -23.84
N LEU A 684 9.47 -6.52 -24.37
CA LEU A 684 10.79 -6.04 -23.96
C LEU A 684 11.19 -6.40 -22.51
N GLN A 685 10.54 -7.37 -21.89
CA GLN A 685 11.07 -8.02 -20.70
C GLN A 685 12.09 -9.11 -21.08
N ASP A 686 12.99 -9.42 -20.15
CA ASP A 686 13.92 -10.54 -20.30
C ASP A 686 13.18 -11.85 -20.08
N ILE A 687 13.58 -12.87 -20.84
CA ILE A 687 13.08 -14.23 -20.67
C ILE A 687 14.22 -15.07 -20.17
N GLU A 688 14.12 -15.51 -18.92
CA GLU A 688 15.13 -16.33 -18.28
C GLU A 688 14.54 -17.67 -17.84
N PHE A 689 15.23 -18.77 -18.14
CA PHE A 689 14.80 -20.10 -17.73
C PHE A 689 15.21 -20.38 -16.28
N ALA A 690 14.34 -21.08 -15.55
CA ALA A 690 14.63 -21.52 -14.20
C ALA A 690 15.77 -22.57 -14.20
N THR A 691 16.65 -22.46 -13.22
CA THR A 691 17.75 -23.36 -12.91
C THR A 691 17.75 -23.65 -11.41
N GLU A 692 18.48 -24.68 -10.99
CA GLU A 692 18.66 -24.96 -9.56
C GLU A 692 19.26 -23.78 -8.79
N ASP A 693 20.08 -22.95 -9.44
CA ASP A 693 20.76 -21.82 -8.80
C ASP A 693 19.86 -20.58 -8.71
N ASN A 694 19.30 -20.13 -9.85
CA ASN A 694 18.51 -18.90 -9.91
C ASN A 694 17.11 -19.07 -9.28
N ASN A 695 16.57 -20.28 -9.22
CA ASN A 695 15.26 -20.59 -8.62
C ASN A 695 15.38 -21.42 -7.33
N SER A 696 16.43 -21.16 -6.54
CA SER A 696 16.82 -21.93 -5.33
C SER A 696 16.03 -21.63 -4.04
N GLY A 697 15.08 -20.68 -4.05
CA GLY A 697 14.33 -20.31 -2.84
C GLY A 697 14.95 -19.20 -1.99
N GLN A 698 15.97 -18.50 -2.51
CA GLN A 698 16.65 -17.41 -1.79
C GLN A 698 15.90 -16.08 -1.81
N ILE A 699 15.12 -15.83 -2.86
CA ILE A 699 14.20 -14.70 -2.97
C ILE A 699 12.84 -15.26 -2.64
N LEU A 700 12.14 -14.69 -1.66
CA LEU A 700 10.84 -15.18 -1.23
C LEU A 700 9.78 -14.25 -1.81
N GLY A 701 8.92 -14.77 -2.68
CA GLY A 701 7.73 -14.05 -3.13
C GLY A 701 6.54 -14.32 -2.21
N LEU A 702 5.77 -13.26 -1.98
CA LEU A 702 4.58 -13.22 -1.13
C LEU A 702 3.42 -14.10 -1.67
N SER A 703 3.38 -14.33 -2.98
CA SER A 703 2.27 -15.03 -3.65
C SER A 703 2.21 -16.56 -3.45
N GLY A 704 3.00 -17.13 -2.53
CA GLY A 704 2.97 -18.56 -2.18
C GLY A 704 3.51 -19.53 -3.24
N LYS A 705 4.02 -19.04 -4.38
CA LYS A 705 4.61 -19.88 -5.45
C LYS A 705 6.06 -19.52 -5.82
N ALA A 706 6.51 -18.30 -5.54
CA ALA A 706 7.78 -17.79 -6.05
C ALA A 706 8.94 -18.05 -5.09
N ALA A 707 9.48 -19.27 -5.17
CA ALA A 707 10.91 -19.62 -5.24
C ALA A 707 11.22 -20.99 -4.59
N GLY A 708 12.21 -21.69 -5.13
CA GLY A 708 12.65 -23.00 -4.62
C GLY A 708 12.02 -24.19 -5.34
N LEU A 709 11.42 -23.97 -6.51
CA LEU A 709 10.85 -25.04 -7.34
C LEU A 709 11.91 -25.81 -8.16
N GLY A 710 13.15 -25.31 -8.21
CA GLY A 710 14.25 -25.91 -8.94
C GLY A 710 14.28 -25.50 -10.42
N ALA A 711 14.97 -26.31 -11.24
CA ALA A 711 15.13 -26.05 -12.67
C ALA A 711 13.83 -26.15 -13.49
N ALA A 712 13.82 -25.54 -14.68
CA ALA A 712 12.73 -25.62 -15.64
C ALA A 712 12.41 -27.08 -16.00
N LYS A 713 11.12 -27.40 -16.11
CA LYS A 713 10.61 -28.75 -16.36
C LYS A 713 10.26 -28.99 -17.81
N GLU A 714 9.74 -27.97 -18.49
CA GLU A 714 9.27 -28.07 -19.87
C GLU A 714 9.94 -27.06 -20.80
N ASP A 715 9.91 -27.36 -22.10
CA ASP A 715 10.27 -26.41 -23.16
C ASP A 715 9.25 -25.25 -23.20
N LEU A 716 9.70 -24.07 -23.62
CA LEU A 716 8.86 -22.87 -23.73
C LEU A 716 8.34 -22.73 -25.16
N HIS A 717 7.05 -22.94 -25.36
CA HIS A 717 6.41 -22.77 -26.66
C HIS A 717 5.84 -21.36 -26.81
N LEU A 718 6.32 -20.64 -27.83
CA LEU A 718 5.80 -19.33 -28.20
C LEU A 718 4.30 -19.39 -28.51
N ASP A 719 3.55 -18.40 -28.08
CA ASP A 719 2.10 -18.34 -28.27
C ASP A 719 1.69 -17.60 -29.56
N ASP A 720 0.41 -17.72 -29.92
CA ASP A 720 -0.18 -17.22 -31.18
C ASP A 720 -0.14 -15.69 -31.36
N ALA A 721 0.17 -14.94 -30.29
CA ALA A 721 0.34 -13.50 -30.36
C ALA A 721 1.67 -13.09 -31.02
N GLY A 722 2.67 -13.96 -31.01
CA GLY A 722 4.07 -13.58 -31.21
C GLY A 722 4.59 -12.69 -30.08
N ARG A 723 5.91 -12.58 -29.95
CA ARG A 723 6.55 -11.87 -28.82
C ARG A 723 7.71 -10.99 -29.27
N ILE A 724 7.90 -9.90 -28.54
CA ILE A 724 9.11 -9.07 -28.59
C ILE A 724 9.73 -9.10 -27.20
N ILE A 725 10.94 -9.63 -27.08
CA ILE A 725 11.64 -9.78 -25.80
C ILE A 725 12.92 -8.95 -25.80
N ARG A 726 13.42 -8.59 -24.62
CA ARG A 726 14.71 -7.90 -24.50
C ARG A 726 15.84 -8.91 -24.61
N ASP A 727 16.23 -9.58 -23.53
CA ASP A 727 17.21 -10.66 -23.59
C ASP A 727 16.54 -12.05 -23.48
N LEU A 728 17.16 -13.06 -24.09
CA LEU A 728 16.89 -14.48 -23.83
C LEU A 728 18.07 -15.05 -23.04
N ILE A 729 17.81 -15.57 -21.85
CA ILE A 729 18.81 -16.11 -20.94
C ILE A 729 18.45 -17.58 -20.67
N ASN A 730 19.11 -18.50 -21.35
CA ASN A 730 18.85 -19.92 -21.22
C ASN A 730 20.08 -20.66 -20.71
N LYS A 731 20.06 -20.96 -19.40
CA LYS A 731 21.06 -21.82 -18.75
C LYS A 731 20.50 -23.19 -18.39
N SER A 732 19.30 -23.51 -18.87
CA SER A 732 18.64 -24.79 -18.63
C SER A 732 18.92 -25.79 -19.76
N ASP A 733 18.44 -27.01 -19.60
CA ASP A 733 18.43 -28.04 -20.63
C ASP A 733 17.17 -27.98 -21.52
N LYS A 734 16.27 -27.01 -21.29
CA LYS A 734 15.01 -26.81 -22.00
C LYS A 734 15.15 -25.84 -23.15
N ASN A 735 14.34 -26.00 -24.19
CA ASN A 735 14.37 -25.18 -25.38
C ASN A 735 13.34 -24.06 -25.34
N LEU A 736 13.66 -22.95 -25.99
CA LEU A 736 12.65 -22.00 -26.45
C LEU A 736 12.24 -22.40 -27.87
N VAL A 737 10.96 -22.70 -28.06
CA VAL A 737 10.37 -23.19 -29.30
C VAL A 737 9.57 -22.07 -29.95
N VAL A 738 10.09 -21.57 -31.08
CA VAL A 738 9.37 -20.64 -31.96
C VAL A 738 8.38 -21.47 -32.79
N THR A 739 7.13 -21.47 -32.33
CA THR A 739 6.03 -22.25 -32.88
C THR A 739 5.63 -21.80 -34.29
N LEU A 740 4.90 -22.68 -34.99
CA LEU A 740 4.37 -22.44 -36.33
C LEU A 740 3.51 -21.17 -36.37
N ASP A 741 3.52 -20.49 -37.51
CA ASP A 741 2.80 -19.24 -37.76
C ASP A 741 3.12 -18.10 -36.79
N ASN A 742 4.17 -18.18 -35.94
CA ASN A 742 4.48 -17.16 -34.94
C ASN A 742 5.84 -16.47 -35.18
N LEU A 743 5.99 -15.26 -34.64
CA LEU A 743 7.19 -14.43 -34.76
C LEU A 743 7.72 -14.10 -33.36
N LEU A 744 8.98 -14.44 -33.12
CA LEU A 744 9.77 -13.94 -32.00
C LEU A 744 10.77 -12.89 -32.50
N ILE A 745 10.74 -11.72 -31.87
CA ILE A 745 11.77 -10.68 -32.04
C ILE A 745 12.57 -10.58 -30.73
N VAL A 746 13.89 -10.71 -30.83
CA VAL A 746 14.81 -10.44 -29.72
C VAL A 746 15.46 -9.08 -29.95
N ASP A 747 15.15 -8.13 -29.09
CA ASP A 747 15.69 -6.77 -29.18
C ASP A 747 17.11 -6.67 -28.63
N GLY A 748 17.39 -7.38 -27.53
CA GLY A 748 18.67 -7.43 -26.85
C GLY A 748 19.57 -8.59 -27.30
N LYS A 749 19.92 -9.48 -26.36
CA LYS A 749 20.90 -10.57 -26.55
C LYS A 749 20.34 -11.94 -26.20
N VAL A 750 20.78 -12.96 -26.93
CA VAL A 750 20.64 -14.36 -26.53
C VAL A 750 21.91 -14.81 -25.80
N ARG A 751 21.74 -15.42 -24.64
CA ARG A 751 22.79 -15.98 -23.79
C ARG A 751 22.45 -17.42 -23.47
N GLU A 752 23.15 -18.34 -24.12
CA GLU A 752 22.98 -19.79 -23.97
C GLU A 752 24.27 -20.37 -23.40
N ASP A 753 24.22 -20.85 -22.16
CA ASP A 753 25.40 -21.40 -21.45
C ASP A 753 25.26 -22.91 -21.15
N ASN A 754 24.22 -23.57 -21.69
CA ASN A 754 23.91 -24.98 -21.43
C ASN A 754 23.37 -25.69 -22.69
N THR A 755 22.86 -26.92 -22.56
CA THR A 755 22.43 -27.77 -23.68
C THR A 755 21.11 -27.36 -24.32
N GLY A 756 20.25 -26.63 -23.61
CA GLY A 756 19.01 -26.07 -24.16
C GLY A 756 19.27 -24.86 -25.04
N GLY A 757 18.50 -24.70 -26.12
CA GLY A 757 18.67 -23.58 -27.06
C GLY A 757 17.38 -23.14 -27.74
N VAL A 758 17.49 -22.48 -28.89
CA VAL A 758 16.32 -22.08 -29.69
C VAL A 758 15.97 -23.14 -30.74
N VAL A 759 14.70 -23.52 -30.81
CA VAL A 759 14.13 -24.37 -31.85
C VAL A 759 13.16 -23.56 -32.69
N VAL A 760 13.33 -23.54 -34.02
CA VAL A 760 12.37 -22.90 -34.95
C VAL A 760 11.62 -24.00 -35.69
N GLN A 761 10.31 -24.11 -35.45
CA GLN A 761 9.51 -25.22 -35.95
C GLN A 761 9.11 -25.08 -37.41
N ALA A 762 9.03 -26.21 -38.11
CA ALA A 762 8.47 -26.35 -39.45
C ALA A 762 7.26 -27.28 -39.41
N ASP A 763 6.25 -27.01 -40.24
CA ASP A 763 5.06 -27.85 -40.28
C ASP A 763 5.33 -29.10 -41.13
N PRO A 764 5.25 -30.32 -40.56
CA PRO A 764 5.39 -31.56 -41.32
C PRO A 764 4.29 -31.78 -42.37
N ASN A 765 3.18 -31.03 -42.31
CA ASN A 765 2.08 -31.12 -43.27
C ASN A 765 2.06 -29.96 -44.27
N ASP A 766 3.01 -29.02 -44.17
CA ASP A 766 3.06 -27.78 -44.96
C ASP A 766 1.75 -26.95 -44.96
N VAL A 767 0.98 -27.00 -43.87
CA VAL A 767 -0.30 -26.29 -43.71
C VAL A 767 -0.12 -24.93 -43.05
N LYS A 768 0.78 -24.82 -42.07
CA LYS A 768 1.14 -23.62 -41.31
C LYS A 768 2.55 -23.16 -41.62
N ALA A 769 2.78 -21.84 -41.61
CA ALA A 769 4.10 -21.29 -41.88
C ALA A 769 5.11 -21.69 -40.81
N MET A 770 6.37 -21.85 -41.21
CA MET A 770 7.48 -22.03 -40.28
C MET A 770 7.51 -20.89 -39.26
N GLY A 771 7.90 -21.19 -38.01
CA GLY A 771 8.20 -20.17 -37.01
C GLY A 771 9.20 -19.14 -37.54
N SER A 772 9.13 -17.91 -37.03
CA SER A 772 10.01 -16.82 -37.45
C SER A 772 10.79 -16.27 -36.26
N LEU A 773 12.10 -16.21 -36.40
CA LEU A 773 12.99 -15.57 -35.42
C LEU A 773 13.75 -14.42 -36.07
N LYS A 774 13.78 -13.26 -35.41
CA LYS A 774 14.51 -12.07 -35.85
C LYS A 774 15.19 -11.37 -34.68
N PHE A 775 16.34 -10.74 -34.97
CA PHE A 775 17.06 -9.89 -34.03
C PHE A 775 17.01 -8.43 -34.49
N ASN A 776 16.55 -7.50 -33.65
CA ASN A 776 16.65 -6.07 -34.00
C ASN A 776 18.10 -5.59 -33.97
N ASN A 777 18.91 -6.18 -33.09
CA ASN A 777 20.34 -5.92 -32.95
C ASN A 777 21.17 -7.16 -33.35
N PRO A 778 21.26 -7.51 -34.65
CA PRO A 778 21.94 -8.74 -35.10
C PRO A 778 23.44 -8.74 -34.75
N GLY A 779 24.08 -7.57 -34.64
CA GLY A 779 25.48 -7.46 -34.23
C GLY A 779 25.76 -8.02 -32.83
N ASN A 780 24.78 -8.02 -31.94
CA ASN A 780 24.90 -8.60 -30.61
C ASN A 780 24.65 -10.12 -30.57
N ASN A 781 24.14 -10.70 -31.65
CA ASN A 781 23.61 -12.06 -31.71
C ASN A 781 24.28 -12.91 -32.81
N GLN A 782 25.54 -12.61 -33.16
CA GLN A 782 26.24 -13.27 -34.27
C GLN A 782 26.54 -14.77 -34.07
N ASN A 783 26.42 -15.27 -32.83
CA ASN A 783 26.84 -16.62 -32.45
C ASN A 783 25.70 -17.44 -31.81
N VAL A 784 24.44 -17.09 -32.06
CA VAL A 784 23.30 -17.83 -31.53
C VAL A 784 23.23 -19.21 -32.17
N ALA A 785 23.30 -20.26 -31.36
CA ALA A 785 23.08 -21.63 -31.79
C ALA A 785 21.58 -21.91 -31.80
N ALA A 786 21.11 -22.64 -32.80
CA ALA A 786 19.71 -23.03 -32.89
C ALA A 786 19.55 -24.32 -33.67
N THR A 787 18.41 -24.97 -33.45
CA THR A 787 17.91 -26.03 -34.30
C THR A 787 16.76 -25.49 -35.13
N VAL A 788 16.95 -25.38 -36.44
CA VAL A 788 15.88 -24.94 -37.34
C VAL A 788 15.35 -26.14 -38.10
N GLN A 789 14.06 -26.39 -37.95
CA GLN A 789 13.40 -27.49 -38.62
C GLN A 789 13.17 -27.17 -40.09
N PHE A 790 13.25 -28.19 -40.94
CA PHE A 790 12.99 -28.10 -42.37
C PHE A 790 12.11 -29.26 -42.78
N HIS A 791 11.07 -28.98 -43.54
CA HIS A 791 10.20 -30.02 -44.08
C HIS A 791 10.52 -30.30 -45.55
N ASN A 792 10.67 -31.59 -45.86
CA ASN A 792 10.94 -32.07 -47.21
C ASN A 792 9.69 -32.72 -47.80
N ASN A 793 9.31 -32.25 -48.97
CA ASN A 793 8.26 -32.78 -49.80
C ASN A 793 8.77 -33.56 -51.03
N ALA A 794 10.08 -33.77 -51.16
CA ALA A 794 10.66 -34.53 -52.26
C ALA A 794 10.49 -36.04 -52.02
N CYS A 795 9.92 -36.75 -53.00
CA CYS A 795 9.68 -38.19 -52.97
C CYS A 795 9.91 -38.83 -54.36
N GLU A 796 9.83 -40.14 -54.46
CA GLU A 796 9.66 -40.84 -55.73
C GLU A 796 8.17 -40.88 -56.09
N CYS A 797 7.78 -40.06 -57.07
CA CYS A 797 6.40 -40.02 -57.50
C CYS A 797 6.04 -41.30 -58.28
N ALA A 798 5.11 -42.07 -57.73
CA ALA A 798 4.65 -43.34 -58.30
C ALA A 798 4.13 -43.21 -59.75
N ASP A 799 3.43 -42.10 -60.07
CA ASP A 799 2.69 -41.92 -61.33
C ASP A 799 3.20 -40.78 -62.24
N CYS A 800 4.37 -40.19 -61.96
CA CYS A 800 4.86 -38.98 -62.67
C CYS A 800 5.64 -39.22 -63.98
N GLY A 801 5.65 -40.45 -64.51
CA GLY A 801 6.29 -40.79 -65.80
C GLY A 801 7.60 -41.57 -65.68
N PHE A 802 8.52 -41.38 -66.64
CA PHE A 802 9.75 -42.19 -66.74
C PHE A 802 10.80 -41.76 -65.71
N TYR A 803 10.84 -40.47 -65.38
CA TYR A 803 11.66 -39.93 -64.30
C TYR A 803 10.78 -39.72 -63.06
N ARG A 804 10.88 -40.64 -62.10
CA ARG A 804 10.03 -40.65 -60.89
C ARG A 804 10.51 -39.73 -59.77
N LYS A 805 11.81 -39.46 -59.71
CA LYS A 805 12.41 -38.58 -58.70
C LYS A 805 11.85 -37.16 -58.79
N GLN A 806 11.06 -36.77 -57.79
CA GLN A 806 10.59 -35.42 -57.58
C GLN A 806 11.60 -34.71 -56.69
N TRP A 807 12.15 -33.60 -57.17
CA TRP A 807 13.19 -32.84 -56.46
C TRP A 807 12.58 -31.62 -55.78
N GLN A 808 13.03 -31.32 -54.56
CA GLN A 808 12.80 -30.04 -53.88
C GLN A 808 14.08 -29.24 -53.81
N TYR A 809 13.97 -27.92 -53.99
CA TYR A 809 15.08 -26.99 -53.89
C TYR A 809 15.03 -26.23 -52.58
N PHE A 810 16.15 -26.21 -51.86
CA PHE A 810 16.20 -25.66 -50.51
C PHE A 810 17.55 -25.02 -50.20
N GLY A 811 17.61 -24.33 -49.07
CA GLY A 811 18.81 -23.84 -48.44
C GLY A 811 18.83 -24.17 -46.97
N VAL A 812 20.01 -24.01 -46.39
CA VAL A 812 20.23 -24.29 -44.97
C VAL A 812 19.95 -23.03 -44.15
N PRO A 813 19.12 -23.11 -43.11
CA PRO A 813 18.71 -21.96 -42.28
C PRO A 813 19.73 -21.55 -41.20
N VAL A 814 20.96 -22.07 -41.29
CA VAL A 814 22.10 -21.79 -40.41
C VAL A 814 23.33 -21.49 -41.26
N LYS A 815 24.38 -20.88 -40.68
CA LYS A 815 25.63 -20.52 -41.38
C LYS A 815 26.22 -21.70 -42.15
N SER A 816 26.30 -22.85 -41.50
CA SER A 816 26.58 -24.14 -42.13
C SER A 816 26.08 -25.29 -41.26
N ALA A 817 25.83 -26.44 -41.88
CA ALA A 817 25.48 -27.67 -41.18
C ALA A 817 25.82 -28.91 -42.02
N THR A 818 26.06 -30.04 -41.35
CA THR A 818 25.98 -31.35 -42.02
C THR A 818 24.50 -31.68 -42.24
N PHE A 819 24.18 -32.35 -43.35
CA PHE A 819 22.80 -32.76 -43.59
C PHE A 819 22.37 -33.86 -42.61
N PRO A 820 21.20 -33.75 -41.96
CA PRO A 820 20.75 -34.72 -40.97
C PRO A 820 20.01 -35.91 -41.62
N TYR A 821 20.77 -36.84 -42.21
CA TYR A 821 20.25 -38.01 -42.94
C TYR A 821 19.41 -38.99 -42.11
N SER A 822 19.45 -38.93 -40.77
CA SER A 822 18.76 -39.87 -39.88
C SER A 822 17.46 -39.34 -39.29
N ASP A 823 17.08 -38.10 -39.63
CA ASP A 823 15.94 -37.43 -38.99
C ASP A 823 14.60 -37.83 -39.58
N VAL A 824 14.58 -38.37 -40.81
CA VAL A 824 13.37 -38.86 -41.47
C VAL A 824 13.64 -40.20 -42.16
N ASP A 825 12.58 -40.92 -42.54
CA ASP A 825 12.66 -42.19 -43.26
C ASP A 825 13.08 -42.04 -44.74
N GLY A 826 13.79 -43.03 -45.28
CA GLY A 826 14.17 -43.14 -46.69
C GLY A 826 15.67 -43.01 -46.95
N GLU A 827 16.07 -43.03 -48.23
CA GLU A 827 17.43 -42.67 -48.65
C GLU A 827 17.42 -41.33 -49.38
N GLU A 828 18.12 -40.35 -48.83
CA GLU A 828 18.21 -39.01 -49.43
C GLU A 828 19.38 -38.87 -50.39
N THR A 829 19.10 -38.24 -51.53
CA THR A 829 20.12 -37.74 -52.45
C THR A 829 20.14 -36.22 -52.40
N ILE A 830 21.30 -35.63 -52.13
CA ILE A 830 21.48 -34.18 -52.04
C ILE A 830 22.56 -33.72 -53.00
N ASN A 831 22.26 -32.67 -53.75
CA ASN A 831 23.21 -32.05 -54.65
C ASN A 831 23.21 -30.53 -54.47
N MET A 832 24.38 -29.92 -54.62
CA MET A 832 24.56 -28.47 -54.68
C MET A 832 24.58 -28.01 -56.13
N TYR A 833 24.04 -26.82 -56.38
CA TYR A 833 24.14 -26.17 -57.68
C TYR A 833 25.51 -25.49 -57.85
N VAL A 834 26.23 -25.82 -58.92
CA VAL A 834 27.57 -25.28 -59.21
C VAL A 834 27.61 -24.60 -60.56
N GLU A 835 27.48 -23.26 -60.58
CA GLU A 835 27.47 -22.45 -61.82
C GLU A 835 28.73 -22.64 -62.67
N PRO A 836 29.97 -22.72 -62.14
CA PRO A 836 31.16 -22.93 -62.98
C PRO A 836 31.29 -24.31 -63.60
N HIS A 837 30.44 -25.29 -63.25
CA HIS A 837 30.51 -26.63 -63.80
C HIS A 837 29.88 -26.70 -65.20
N ASN A 838 30.57 -27.36 -66.14
CA ASN A 838 30.03 -27.64 -67.47
C ASN A 838 29.37 -29.04 -67.51
N GLY A 839 28.15 -29.12 -68.04
CA GLY A 839 27.34 -30.34 -68.03
C GLY A 839 26.22 -30.28 -67.00
N ASP A 840 26.07 -31.34 -66.20
CA ASP A 840 25.10 -31.37 -65.10
C ASP A 840 25.63 -30.57 -63.90
N LYS A 841 25.00 -29.41 -63.66
CA LYS A 841 25.40 -28.48 -62.61
C LYS A 841 25.06 -28.97 -61.20
N TRP A 842 24.23 -29.99 -61.07
CA TRP A 842 23.94 -30.61 -59.79
C TRP A 842 25.07 -31.56 -59.42
N ARG A 843 25.85 -31.17 -58.41
CA ARG A 843 27.01 -31.93 -57.95
C ARG A 843 26.73 -32.52 -56.57
N PRO A 844 27.11 -33.78 -56.30
CA PRO A 844 27.02 -34.35 -54.97
C PRO A 844 27.74 -33.47 -53.95
N VAL A 845 27.16 -33.31 -52.77
CA VAL A 845 27.78 -32.54 -51.68
C VAL A 845 28.85 -33.40 -51.00
N SER A 846 30.04 -32.85 -50.81
CA SER A 846 31.12 -33.46 -50.02
C SER A 846 31.50 -32.52 -48.87
N GLY A 847 30.79 -32.61 -47.75
CA GLY A 847 31.02 -31.77 -46.56
C GLY A 847 29.77 -31.02 -46.09
N GLU A 848 29.97 -29.93 -45.36
CA GLU A 848 28.88 -29.09 -44.86
C GLU A 848 28.16 -28.34 -45.97
N LEU A 849 26.85 -28.22 -45.79
CA LEU A 849 26.01 -27.29 -46.51
C LEU A 849 26.21 -25.89 -45.91
N ASN A 850 26.32 -24.89 -46.76
CA ASN A 850 26.58 -23.49 -46.40
C ASN A 850 25.37 -22.58 -46.68
N ALA A 851 25.25 -21.51 -45.89
CA ALA A 851 24.23 -20.48 -46.06
C ALA A 851 24.28 -19.80 -47.44
N PHE A 852 23.11 -19.36 -47.93
CA PHE A 852 22.87 -18.70 -49.21
C PHE A 852 23.34 -19.47 -50.45
N LYS A 853 23.48 -20.79 -50.34
CA LYS A 853 23.71 -21.70 -51.45
C LYS A 853 22.46 -22.53 -51.70
N GLY A 854 22.09 -22.69 -52.96
CA GLY A 854 20.98 -23.53 -53.35
C GLY A 854 21.36 -25.01 -53.48
N TYR A 855 20.53 -25.86 -52.88
CA TYR A 855 20.63 -27.31 -52.95
C TYR A 855 19.35 -27.91 -53.52
N GLN A 856 19.44 -29.16 -53.97
CA GLN A 856 18.29 -29.99 -54.25
C GLN A 856 18.33 -31.27 -53.42
N ILE A 857 17.16 -31.74 -53.02
CA ILE A 857 16.96 -33.01 -52.32
C ILE A 857 15.93 -33.86 -53.06
N ASN A 858 16.14 -35.17 -53.04
CA ASN A 858 15.15 -36.18 -53.36
C ASN A 858 15.24 -37.29 -52.31
N ASN A 859 14.08 -37.80 -51.89
CA ASN A 859 13.95 -38.99 -51.06
C ASN A 859 13.36 -40.12 -51.91
N ASN A 860 13.79 -41.37 -51.67
CA ASN A 860 13.35 -42.55 -52.41
C ASN A 860 12.00 -43.13 -51.94
N LEU A 861 11.35 -42.55 -50.94
CA LEU A 861 9.99 -42.92 -50.52
C LEU A 861 8.95 -42.65 -51.62
N ASP A 862 7.93 -43.50 -51.73
CA ASP A 862 6.82 -43.31 -52.68
C ASP A 862 5.84 -42.17 -52.29
N ALA A 863 6.03 -41.57 -51.10
CA ALA A 863 5.28 -40.45 -50.56
C ALA A 863 6.21 -39.47 -49.84
N ALA A 864 5.76 -38.23 -49.65
CA ALA A 864 6.54 -37.22 -48.91
C ALA A 864 6.78 -37.67 -47.45
N PRO A 865 8.01 -37.53 -46.93
CA PRO A 865 8.32 -37.78 -45.52
C PRO A 865 7.37 -37.00 -44.60
N GLN A 866 6.94 -37.62 -43.51
CA GLN A 866 6.04 -36.98 -42.53
C GLN A 866 6.80 -36.29 -41.38
N ASP A 867 8.09 -36.58 -41.23
CA ASP A 867 8.95 -35.97 -40.20
C ASP A 867 9.71 -34.74 -40.74
N VAL A 868 10.35 -33.99 -39.85
CA VAL A 868 11.13 -32.78 -40.17
C VAL A 868 12.61 -33.00 -39.91
N TYR A 869 13.46 -32.37 -40.74
CA TYR A 869 14.91 -32.36 -40.61
C TYR A 869 15.34 -31.29 -39.62
N ASN A 870 16.23 -31.60 -38.68
CA ASN A 870 16.74 -30.67 -37.68
C ASN A 870 18.12 -30.14 -38.09
N PHE A 871 18.15 -28.92 -38.65
CA PHE A 871 19.42 -28.24 -38.91
C PHE A 871 19.93 -27.55 -37.65
N ALA A 872 20.77 -28.24 -36.89
CA ALA A 872 21.48 -27.66 -35.75
C ALA A 872 22.74 -26.91 -36.22
N GLY A 873 22.88 -25.65 -35.82
CA GLY A 873 24.05 -24.83 -36.14
C GLY A 873 23.93 -23.39 -35.66
N THR A 874 24.92 -22.55 -35.98
CA THR A 874 24.86 -21.12 -35.68
C THR A 874 23.98 -20.40 -36.70
N LEU A 875 23.01 -19.63 -36.25
CA LEU A 875 22.15 -18.83 -37.12
C LEU A 875 22.95 -17.84 -37.96
N PHE A 876 22.52 -17.63 -39.21
CA PHE A 876 23.01 -16.51 -40.00
C PHE A 876 22.19 -15.26 -39.64
N VAL A 877 22.85 -14.23 -39.10
CA VAL A 877 22.23 -12.96 -38.71
C VAL A 877 23.01 -11.78 -39.28
N GLY A 878 22.32 -10.68 -39.57
CA GLY A 878 22.90 -9.51 -40.24
C GLY A 878 22.83 -9.63 -41.76
N ASP A 879 23.25 -8.58 -42.45
CA ASP A 879 23.14 -8.48 -43.90
C ASP A 879 23.95 -9.57 -44.61
N ALA A 880 23.41 -10.09 -45.72
CA ALA A 880 24.08 -11.09 -46.54
C ALA A 880 24.57 -10.48 -47.86
N THR A 881 25.78 -10.84 -48.24
CA THR A 881 26.37 -10.55 -49.55
C THR A 881 26.64 -11.87 -50.26
N VAL A 882 25.88 -12.16 -51.31
CA VAL A 882 25.94 -13.40 -52.06
C VAL A 882 26.59 -13.16 -53.41
N ALA A 883 27.74 -13.78 -53.65
CA ALA A 883 28.43 -13.70 -54.93
C ALA A 883 27.66 -14.45 -56.02
N LEU A 884 27.40 -13.76 -57.13
CA LEU A 884 26.83 -14.28 -58.36
C LEU A 884 27.94 -14.40 -59.41
N THR A 885 28.03 -15.56 -60.07
CA THR A 885 29.06 -15.82 -61.10
C THR A 885 28.44 -16.02 -62.47
N LYS A 886 29.25 -15.79 -63.50
CA LYS A 886 28.96 -16.18 -64.88
C LYS A 886 30.23 -16.73 -65.50
N THR A 887 30.25 -18.04 -65.73
CA THR A 887 31.40 -18.73 -66.29
C THR A 887 31.19 -18.90 -67.80
N GLU A 888 32.16 -18.49 -68.62
CA GLU A 888 32.04 -18.67 -70.08
C GLU A 888 32.11 -20.15 -70.48
N ASN A 889 31.48 -20.52 -71.60
CA ASN A 889 31.55 -21.85 -72.21
C ASN A 889 31.05 -23.01 -71.34
N VAL A 890 30.18 -22.74 -70.37
CA VAL A 890 29.44 -23.76 -69.62
C VAL A 890 27.96 -23.73 -69.98
N ASN A 891 27.29 -24.88 -69.93
CA ASN A 891 25.82 -24.94 -70.03
C ASN A 891 25.18 -24.02 -68.99
N TYR A 892 24.07 -23.34 -69.30
CA TYR A 892 23.34 -22.45 -68.36
C TYR A 892 24.26 -21.44 -67.63
N SER A 893 25.18 -20.81 -68.37
CA SER A 893 26.08 -19.77 -67.86
C SER A 893 25.30 -18.61 -67.25
N GLY A 894 25.74 -18.10 -66.10
CA GLY A 894 25.13 -16.95 -65.41
C GLY A 894 23.89 -17.30 -64.57
N THR A 895 23.51 -18.57 -64.53
CA THR A 895 22.44 -19.05 -63.66
C THR A 895 22.98 -19.31 -62.26
N ASN A 896 22.47 -18.59 -61.27
CA ASN A 896 22.89 -18.72 -59.87
C ASN A 896 21.71 -19.16 -59.01
N LEU A 897 21.89 -20.23 -58.22
CA LEU A 897 20.88 -20.68 -57.27
C LEU A 897 21.28 -20.24 -55.86
N VAL A 898 20.47 -19.34 -55.31
CA VAL A 898 20.60 -18.75 -53.98
C VAL A 898 19.50 -19.33 -53.09
N SER A 899 19.63 -19.20 -51.78
CA SER A 899 18.61 -19.61 -50.84
C SER A 899 18.35 -18.57 -49.76
N ASN A 900 17.14 -18.60 -49.19
CA ASN A 900 16.88 -17.93 -47.94
C ASN A 900 17.44 -18.78 -46.78
N SER A 901 18.54 -18.32 -46.21
CA SER A 901 19.21 -18.95 -45.06
C SER A 901 18.89 -18.27 -43.72
N TYR A 902 17.92 -17.36 -43.71
CA TYR A 902 17.38 -16.80 -42.49
C TYR A 902 16.19 -17.61 -42.00
N THR A 903 15.93 -17.54 -40.69
CA THR A 903 14.73 -18.06 -40.03
C THR A 903 13.46 -17.27 -40.35
N ALA A 904 13.56 -16.17 -41.10
CA ALA A 904 12.48 -15.27 -41.47
C ALA A 904 12.43 -15.07 -42.99
N ALA A 905 11.31 -14.56 -43.52
CA ALA A 905 11.11 -14.41 -44.95
C ALA A 905 11.82 -13.14 -45.49
N ILE A 906 12.43 -13.27 -46.67
CA ILE A 906 13.03 -12.14 -47.41
C ILE A 906 11.95 -11.51 -48.31
N PRO A 907 11.55 -10.24 -48.11
CA PRO A 907 10.66 -9.58 -49.05
C PRO A 907 11.28 -9.47 -50.45
N ILE A 908 10.45 -9.61 -51.49
CA ILE A 908 10.85 -9.37 -52.88
C ILE A 908 10.61 -7.90 -53.17
N SER A 909 11.52 -7.05 -52.69
CA SER A 909 11.45 -5.60 -52.83
C SER A 909 12.86 -4.99 -52.97
N ALA A 910 12.92 -3.76 -53.48
CA ALA A 910 14.17 -3.01 -53.60
C ALA A 910 14.80 -2.66 -52.23
N ASP A 911 13.99 -2.60 -51.17
CA ASP A 911 14.48 -2.31 -49.81
C ASP A 911 15.19 -3.54 -49.20
N ALA A 912 14.66 -4.73 -49.47
CA ALA A 912 15.17 -5.98 -48.92
C ALA A 912 16.32 -6.59 -49.76
N MET A 913 16.33 -6.37 -51.08
CA MET A 913 17.31 -7.01 -51.99
C MET A 913 17.86 -6.02 -53.01
N THR A 914 19.19 -5.91 -53.07
CA THR A 914 19.91 -5.09 -54.07
C THR A 914 20.68 -6.00 -55.04
N PHE A 915 20.28 -5.96 -56.32
CA PHE A 915 20.89 -6.74 -57.39
C PHE A 915 22.13 -6.01 -57.98
N PRO A 916 23.19 -6.74 -58.36
CA PRO A 916 24.35 -6.12 -59.00
C PRO A 916 24.04 -5.69 -60.44
N THR A 917 24.87 -4.80 -60.98
CA THR A 917 24.76 -4.38 -62.38
C THR A 917 24.91 -5.57 -63.32
N GLY A 918 23.97 -5.74 -64.25
CA GLY A 918 23.96 -6.85 -65.21
C GLY A 918 23.19 -8.09 -64.73
N ALA A 919 22.70 -8.13 -63.49
CA ALA A 919 21.74 -9.13 -63.04
C ALA A 919 20.31 -8.75 -63.44
N GLU A 920 19.50 -9.74 -63.80
CA GLU A 920 18.07 -9.55 -63.99
C GLU A 920 17.42 -9.24 -62.65
N GLN A 921 16.63 -8.16 -62.58
CA GLN A 921 15.84 -7.81 -61.38
C GLN A 921 14.59 -8.69 -61.27
N ILE A 922 14.78 -10.00 -61.36
CA ILE A 922 13.73 -11.01 -61.35
C ILE A 922 14.19 -12.14 -60.42
N VAL A 923 13.33 -12.50 -59.47
CA VAL A 923 13.51 -13.68 -58.62
C VAL A 923 12.75 -14.84 -59.24
N TYR A 924 13.45 -15.93 -59.53
CA TYR A 924 12.83 -17.15 -60.05
C TYR A 924 12.61 -18.16 -58.91
N LEU A 925 11.36 -18.37 -58.53
CA LEU A 925 10.98 -19.26 -57.43
C LEU A 925 10.56 -20.62 -57.98
N PHE A 926 11.26 -21.68 -57.58
CA PHE A 926 11.00 -23.04 -58.06
C PHE A 926 10.05 -23.78 -57.13
N ASN A 927 9.28 -24.68 -57.71
CA ASN A 927 8.60 -25.70 -56.94
C ASN A 927 9.29 -27.05 -57.03
N THR A 928 8.68 -28.04 -56.40
CA THR A 928 9.10 -29.41 -56.65
C THR A 928 8.72 -29.87 -58.03
N GLY A 929 9.50 -30.77 -58.61
CA GLY A 929 9.04 -31.48 -59.78
C GLY A 929 9.99 -32.58 -60.22
N THR A 930 9.46 -33.50 -61.02
CA THR A 930 10.27 -34.48 -61.72
C THR A 930 10.92 -33.89 -62.95
N ARG A 931 12.04 -34.48 -63.39
CA ARG A 931 12.70 -34.08 -64.65
C ARG A 931 11.73 -34.08 -65.83
N ASP A 932 10.77 -35.01 -65.86
CA ASP A 932 9.77 -35.08 -66.92
C ASP A 932 8.81 -33.89 -66.88
N GLN A 933 8.38 -33.47 -65.69
CA GLN A 933 7.52 -32.28 -65.53
C GLN A 933 8.24 -31.02 -66.00
N TRP A 934 9.48 -30.79 -65.54
CA TRP A 934 10.32 -29.66 -65.97
C TRP A 934 10.55 -29.64 -67.48
N ARG A 935 10.80 -30.80 -68.10
CA ARG A 935 11.02 -30.91 -69.55
C ARG A 935 9.74 -30.68 -70.35
N LYS A 936 8.59 -31.21 -69.92
CA LYS A 936 7.32 -31.16 -70.66
C LYS A 936 6.65 -29.80 -70.58
N LEU A 937 6.77 -29.10 -69.44
CA LEU A 937 6.07 -27.84 -69.21
C LEU A 937 6.82 -26.61 -69.72
N ASN A 938 8.12 -26.71 -70.02
CA ASN A 938 8.96 -25.79 -70.80
C ASN A 938 8.60 -24.29 -70.77
N GLY A 939 8.28 -23.72 -69.60
CA GLY A 939 7.92 -22.31 -69.47
C GLY A 939 6.58 -21.91 -70.12
N SER A 940 5.64 -22.85 -70.29
CA SER A 940 4.26 -22.55 -70.70
C SER A 940 3.64 -21.52 -69.74
N ALA A 941 2.96 -20.50 -70.26
CA ALA A 941 2.24 -19.53 -69.44
C ALA A 941 1.28 -20.25 -68.49
N ILE A 942 1.16 -19.74 -67.26
CA ILE A 942 0.16 -20.22 -66.29
C ILE A 942 -1.21 -19.83 -66.86
N ASN A 943 -1.95 -20.81 -67.38
CA ASN A 943 -3.36 -20.64 -67.70
C ASN A 943 -4.13 -20.58 -66.35
N GLN A 944 -5.36 -20.07 -66.33
CA GLN A 944 -6.24 -19.90 -65.13
C GLN A 944 -6.46 -21.14 -64.21
N ALA A 945 -5.80 -22.27 -64.49
CA ALA A 945 -5.83 -23.51 -63.70
C ALA A 945 -4.62 -23.67 -62.74
N GLY A 946 -3.83 -22.61 -62.52
CA GLY A 946 -2.82 -22.56 -61.45
C GLY A 946 -1.45 -23.15 -61.79
N TYR A 947 -0.53 -22.95 -60.84
CA TYR A 947 0.89 -23.32 -60.91
C TYR A 947 1.10 -24.81 -60.59
N LYS A 948 1.83 -25.56 -61.44
CA LYS A 948 1.99 -27.03 -61.36
C LYS A 948 3.42 -27.45 -61.04
N SER A 949 3.58 -28.62 -60.41
CA SER A 949 4.89 -29.26 -60.16
C SER A 949 5.76 -29.28 -61.43
N GLY A 950 7.02 -28.86 -61.33
CA GLY A 950 7.95 -28.73 -62.45
C GLY A 950 7.87 -27.40 -63.20
N GLN A 951 7.48 -26.30 -62.53
CA GLN A 951 7.44 -24.94 -63.07
C GLN A 951 8.16 -23.97 -62.14
N TYR A 952 8.58 -22.81 -62.64
CA TYR A 952 9.07 -21.70 -61.81
C TYR A 952 8.17 -20.48 -61.97
N LEU A 953 8.08 -19.64 -60.95
CA LEU A 953 7.49 -18.31 -61.08
C LEU A 953 8.59 -17.26 -61.19
N SER A 954 8.59 -16.50 -62.27
CA SER A 954 9.40 -15.30 -62.44
C SER A 954 8.71 -14.12 -61.76
N VAL A 955 9.32 -13.56 -60.72
CA VAL A 955 8.79 -12.42 -59.98
C VAL A 955 9.71 -11.21 -60.20
N PRO A 956 9.34 -10.26 -61.08
CA PRO A 956 10.06 -9.00 -61.18
C PRO A 956 10.07 -8.26 -59.84
N LEU A 957 11.22 -7.73 -59.45
CA LEU A 957 11.44 -7.13 -58.13
C LEU A 957 10.44 -6.00 -57.83
N ASN A 958 10.10 -5.20 -58.84
CA ASN A 958 9.15 -4.09 -58.72
C ASN A 958 7.68 -4.51 -58.70
N LEU A 959 7.38 -5.80 -58.94
CA LEU A 959 6.03 -6.37 -58.91
C LEU A 959 5.82 -7.31 -57.72
N GLY A 960 6.81 -7.47 -56.82
CA GLY A 960 6.65 -8.27 -55.60
C GLY A 960 5.41 -7.83 -54.82
N GLY A 961 4.51 -8.77 -54.53
CA GLY A 961 3.24 -8.52 -53.82
C GLY A 961 2.15 -7.82 -54.63
N GLN A 962 2.38 -7.52 -55.90
CA GLN A 962 1.39 -6.88 -56.79
C GLN A 962 0.85 -7.89 -57.81
N ASN A 963 -0.38 -7.70 -58.30
CA ASN A 963 -0.96 -8.51 -59.38
C ASN A 963 -0.84 -10.03 -59.17
N GLU A 964 -1.10 -10.49 -57.93
CA GLU A 964 -0.96 -11.89 -57.49
C GLU A 964 0.48 -12.44 -57.47
N PHE A 965 1.49 -11.63 -57.80
CA PHE A 965 2.88 -12.02 -57.60
C PHE A 965 3.20 -12.14 -56.12
N PRO A 966 4.02 -13.12 -55.74
CA PRO A 966 4.42 -13.28 -54.35
C PRO A 966 5.29 -12.15 -53.87
N ASP A 967 5.14 -11.83 -52.59
CA ASP A 967 5.74 -10.68 -51.92
C ASP A 967 7.03 -11.03 -51.19
N LYS A 968 7.30 -12.32 -50.95
CA LYS A 968 8.47 -12.78 -50.19
C LYS A 968 8.96 -14.17 -50.56
N ILE A 969 10.16 -14.48 -50.10
CA ILE A 969 10.84 -15.77 -50.19
C ILE A 969 10.86 -16.38 -48.78
N PRO A 970 10.11 -17.46 -48.51
CA PRO A 970 10.07 -18.10 -47.19
C PRO A 970 11.45 -18.60 -46.74
N SER A 971 11.63 -18.75 -45.43
CA SER A 971 12.81 -19.43 -44.83
C SER A 971 13.07 -20.78 -45.52
N THR A 972 14.34 -21.16 -45.65
CA THR A 972 14.84 -22.38 -46.32
C THR A 972 14.57 -22.50 -47.83
N HIS A 973 13.81 -21.59 -48.43
CA HIS A 973 13.46 -21.70 -49.83
C HIS A 973 14.59 -21.27 -50.77
N ALA A 974 14.83 -22.03 -51.84
CA ALA A 974 15.81 -21.68 -52.87
C ALA A 974 15.18 -20.89 -54.02
N PHE A 975 15.94 -19.98 -54.61
CA PHE A 975 15.52 -19.15 -55.74
C PHE A 975 16.69 -18.89 -56.68
N MET A 976 16.38 -18.70 -57.97
CA MET A 976 17.38 -18.44 -58.99
C MET A 976 17.45 -16.97 -59.35
N ILE A 977 18.67 -16.54 -59.65
CA ILE A 977 18.99 -15.25 -60.25
C ILE A 977 19.79 -15.51 -61.52
N LEU A 978 19.45 -14.78 -62.59
CA LEU A 978 20.21 -14.76 -63.83
C LEU A 978 21.07 -13.50 -63.88
N THR A 979 22.33 -13.64 -64.28
CA THR A 979 23.26 -12.52 -64.43
C THR A 979 24.11 -12.61 -65.69
N GLU A 980 24.37 -11.45 -66.29
CA GLU A 980 25.23 -11.30 -67.45
C GLU A 980 26.71 -11.05 -67.09
N GLY A 981 27.04 -10.93 -65.80
CA GLY A 981 28.40 -10.77 -65.28
C GLY A 981 28.53 -11.11 -63.79
N GLU A 982 29.77 -11.03 -63.26
CA GLU A 982 30.03 -11.23 -61.83
C GLU A 982 29.56 -10.04 -60.99
N GLY A 983 29.03 -10.31 -59.79
CA GLY A 983 28.59 -9.28 -58.87
C GLY A 983 28.03 -9.84 -57.56
N ASN A 984 27.57 -8.96 -56.67
CA ASN A 984 27.01 -9.36 -55.38
C ASN A 984 25.53 -9.01 -55.29
N LEU A 985 24.70 -9.99 -54.96
CA LEU A 985 23.37 -9.76 -54.41
C LEU A 985 23.50 -9.41 -52.93
N ASN A 986 22.99 -8.25 -52.53
CA ASN A 986 22.92 -7.87 -51.12
C ASN A 986 21.50 -8.06 -50.60
N ILE A 987 21.36 -8.65 -49.42
CA ILE A 987 20.08 -8.87 -48.74
C ILE A 987 20.13 -8.17 -47.39
N ASN A 988 19.23 -7.20 -47.19
CA ASN A 988 19.16 -6.39 -45.97
C ASN A 988 18.38 -7.14 -44.87
N TYR A 989 19.03 -7.39 -43.74
CA TYR A 989 18.45 -8.12 -42.61
C TYR A 989 17.34 -7.34 -41.90
N SER A 990 17.42 -6.00 -41.87
CA SER A 990 16.40 -5.19 -41.19
C SER A 990 15.03 -5.32 -41.83
N GLU A 991 14.98 -5.65 -43.12
CA GLU A 991 13.75 -5.78 -43.89
C GLU A 991 13.11 -7.17 -43.82
N LEU A 992 13.73 -8.15 -43.14
CA LEU A 992 13.13 -9.47 -43.00
C LEU A 992 11.78 -9.41 -42.29
N THR A 993 10.83 -10.21 -42.77
CA THR A 993 9.45 -10.27 -42.27
C THR A 993 9.10 -11.66 -41.79
N LYS A 994 8.00 -11.77 -41.03
CA LYS A 994 7.42 -13.04 -40.60
C LYS A 994 7.20 -13.96 -41.81
N ASN A 995 7.56 -15.24 -41.67
CA ASN A 995 7.14 -16.29 -42.60
C ASN A 995 5.62 -16.35 -42.61
N THR A 996 5.04 -16.23 -43.80
CA THR A 996 3.61 -16.38 -44.02
C THR A 996 3.42 -17.24 -45.24
N LYS A 997 2.19 -17.68 -45.48
CA LYS A 997 1.84 -18.25 -46.77
C LYS A 997 2.12 -17.21 -47.88
N VAL A 998 2.63 -17.70 -48.99
CA VAL A 998 2.96 -16.94 -50.21
C VAL A 998 1.95 -17.25 -51.30
N ASN A 999 1.59 -16.23 -52.10
CA ASN A 999 0.70 -16.41 -53.23
C ASN A 999 1.33 -17.38 -54.27
N ARG A 1000 0.52 -18.10 -55.03
CA ARG A 1000 0.99 -18.96 -56.13
C ARG A 1000 1.06 -18.26 -57.48
N GLY A 1001 0.54 -17.04 -57.59
CA GLY A 1001 0.35 -16.36 -58.88
C GLY A 1001 -0.98 -16.71 -59.57
N ASP A 1002 -1.87 -17.43 -58.87
CA ASP A 1002 -3.23 -17.79 -59.32
C ASP A 1002 -4.33 -17.43 -58.30
N GLY A 1003 -3.97 -16.64 -57.28
CA GLY A 1003 -4.84 -16.24 -56.18
C GLY A 1003 -4.86 -17.20 -54.97
N SER A 1004 -4.32 -18.42 -55.08
CA SER A 1004 -4.16 -19.35 -53.96
C SER A 1004 -2.87 -19.11 -53.15
N GLN A 1005 -2.78 -19.64 -51.93
CA GLN A 1005 -1.64 -19.44 -51.01
C GLN A 1005 -1.04 -20.75 -50.49
N ILE A 1006 0.29 -20.79 -50.30
CA ILE A 1006 1.06 -21.93 -49.75
C ILE A 1006 2.12 -21.50 -48.76
N VAL A 1007 2.49 -22.40 -47.85
CA VAL A 1007 3.55 -22.17 -46.86
C VAL A 1007 4.93 -22.15 -47.52
N THR A 1008 5.31 -23.24 -48.18
CA THR A 1008 6.51 -23.29 -49.01
C THR A 1008 6.11 -23.35 -50.48
N ARG A 1009 6.96 -22.94 -51.42
CA ARG A 1009 6.67 -23.25 -52.84
C ARG A 1009 6.90 -24.71 -53.22
N SER A 1010 7.11 -25.60 -52.26
CA SER A 1010 7.37 -27.01 -52.52
C SER A 1010 6.06 -27.81 -52.48
N VAL A 1011 5.60 -28.23 -53.66
CA VAL A 1011 4.42 -29.06 -54.01
C VAL A 1011 3.03 -28.49 -53.75
N ASP A 1012 2.17 -28.69 -54.75
CA ASP A 1012 0.82 -29.19 -54.51
C ASP A 1012 0.68 -30.47 -55.34
N SER A 1013 0.33 -31.57 -54.68
CA SER A 1013 0.00 -32.84 -55.34
C SER A 1013 -1.47 -32.80 -55.71
N ASN A 1014 -1.83 -32.12 -56.80
CA ASN A 1014 -3.09 -32.31 -57.53
C ASN A 1014 -3.00 -31.81 -58.98
#